data_AF-A0A8B6BME6-F1
#
_entry.id   AF-A0A8B6BME6-F1
#
_cell.length_a   1.000
_cell.length_b   1.000
_cell.length_c   1.000
_cell.angle_alpha   90.00
_cell.angle_beta   90.00
_cell.angle_gamma   90.00
#
_symmetry.space_group_name_H-M   'P 1'
#
loop_
_entity.id
_entity.type
_entity.pdbx_description
1 polymer ?
#
loop_
_entity_poly.entity_id
_entity_poly.type
_entity_poly.pdbx_seq_one_letter_code
_entity_poly.pdbx_strand_id
1 'polypeptide(L)'
;MVETLHTEDYVTIAIYFVVVLAVGLWSTFRPNRGNATGYFLAGKTMHWIPVGASIYASNIGAPMFIGLAGTAAASGLAVTIYEWHAVFFLIALGWIFVPVYISCGAFTMPEYLRKRFGGKRIRMYSSFFALIGYVLFNITIEIYSGAIFLKHILDWNMYLSVVVILAVTAVYTVVGGLASVIYTDTLQSVILVVSATVLFILSMIEVGGWNAMTEKYMNSAANYTLLNQSFYSCGMPREDALHIFRSPKTGDIPWTGALTGLSFLGLYVWCQDQLIVQRTLSAKNMVHAKAGSLFGALLKITGLLLFVVPGMISRILYPDEIACADPQKCEEFCSNEAGCSNFAYPLLVLRLLPRGLKGLMLAALLAALMSSLTSILNSASAIMTMDIWRQFRKQASQAELMIVGRVTVLILVGISIIWLPILEAVEGGMFWFYMQAIRSYLIPPMCVLFLLAFFWKRLTEQGAFWGLMLSLVVGIVRMALDFTYVAPVCGSGEPDNRPAIVKDIDFLHFAAILAIFSFIAMFVISMFTQPRPERKLRRVTFWTKNDKEEPELSSEDDEEDEREKERKNRENDDGTEDDDMGSRLRKSCKDWVCGTVEDSKKYLTQEEQQQLRTKMTSLEEKPLYRKLLNIAAIIVAIFTTFLIGFFY
;
A
#
# COMPACT_ATOMS: atom_id res chain seq x y z
N MET A 1 -18.77 20.56 -18.29
CA MET A 1 -19.95 21.00 -17.50
C MET A 1 -19.75 20.57 -16.06
N VAL A 2 -19.46 21.49 -15.14
CA VAL A 2 -19.25 21.18 -13.71
C VAL A 2 -20.58 21.35 -12.97
N GLU A 3 -21.16 20.25 -12.50
CA GLU A 3 -22.21 20.36 -11.48
C GLU A 3 -21.58 20.90 -10.20
N THR A 4 -22.02 22.07 -9.77
CA THR A 4 -21.50 22.75 -8.59
C THR A 4 -21.93 22.03 -7.31
N LEU A 5 -20.98 21.79 -6.41
CA LEU A 5 -21.28 21.37 -5.04
C LEU A 5 -22.26 22.34 -4.39
N HIS A 6 -23.27 21.78 -3.73
CA HIS A 6 -24.25 22.60 -3.01
C HIS A 6 -23.79 22.87 -1.58
N THR A 7 -24.43 23.82 -0.91
CA THR A 7 -24.11 24.18 0.48
C THR A 7 -24.19 22.97 1.42
N GLU A 8 -25.12 22.04 1.19
CA GLU A 8 -25.23 20.82 2.02
C GLU A 8 -23.98 19.94 1.90
N ASP A 9 -23.33 19.92 0.73
CA ASP A 9 -22.12 19.14 0.50
C ASP A 9 -20.93 19.71 1.30
N TYR A 10 -20.74 21.03 1.25
CA TYR A 10 -19.69 21.71 2.01
C TYR A 10 -19.87 21.55 3.53
N VAL A 11 -21.12 21.66 4.02
CA VAL A 11 -21.43 21.42 5.45
C VAL A 11 -21.06 19.99 5.85
N THR A 12 -21.41 19.01 5.01
CA THR A 12 -21.11 17.61 5.28
C THR A 12 -19.60 17.33 5.30
N ILE A 13 -18.84 17.94 4.36
CA ILE A 13 -17.37 17.88 4.34
C ILE A 13 -16.78 18.50 5.63
N ALA A 14 -17.28 19.66 6.05
CA ALA A 14 -16.80 20.33 7.26
C ALA A 14 -17.06 19.48 8.51
N ILE A 15 -18.27 18.93 8.67
CA ILE A 15 -18.63 18.04 9.78
C ILE A 15 -17.70 16.81 9.79
N TYR A 16 -17.47 16.21 8.62
CA TYR A 16 -16.58 15.07 8.48
C TYR A 16 -15.17 15.37 9.03
N PHE A 17 -14.54 16.46 8.57
CA PHE A 17 -13.19 16.82 9.02
C PHE A 17 -13.15 17.13 10.52
N VAL A 18 -14.20 17.75 11.07
CA VAL A 18 -14.31 17.98 12.53
C VAL A 18 -14.35 16.66 13.30
N VAL A 19 -15.14 15.67 12.85
CA VAL A 19 -15.23 14.36 13.51
C VAL A 19 -13.89 13.62 13.45
N VAL A 20 -13.22 13.62 12.30
CA VAL A 20 -11.90 12.97 12.14
C VAL A 20 -10.85 13.63 13.04
N LEU A 21 -10.79 14.96 13.05
CA LEU A 21 -9.89 15.70 13.93
C LEU A 21 -10.20 15.43 15.41
N ALA A 22 -11.47 15.37 15.79
CA ALA A 22 -11.88 15.04 17.15
C ALA A 22 -11.42 13.64 17.57
N VAL A 23 -11.56 12.62 16.69
CA VAL A 23 -11.07 11.26 16.96
C VAL A 23 -9.54 11.20 17.03
N GLY A 24 -8.84 11.91 16.15
CA GLY A 24 -7.37 11.98 16.17
C GLY A 24 -6.82 12.67 17.43
N LEU A 25 -7.44 13.79 17.83
CA LEU A 25 -7.11 14.48 19.07
C LEU A 25 -7.45 13.63 20.30
N TRP A 26 -8.63 13.00 20.32
CA TRP A 26 -9.02 12.08 21.40
C TRP A 26 -8.02 10.92 21.55
N SER A 27 -7.57 10.34 20.44
CA SER A 27 -6.55 9.29 20.46
C SER A 27 -5.19 9.79 20.97
N THR A 28 -4.87 11.05 20.73
CA THR A 28 -3.63 11.70 21.17
C THR A 28 -3.55 11.86 22.69
N PHE A 29 -4.69 11.99 23.37
CA PHE A 29 -4.75 12.08 24.84
C PHE A 29 -4.64 10.72 25.56
N ARG A 30 -4.43 9.60 24.86
CA ARG A 30 -4.14 8.31 25.50
C ARG A 30 -2.65 8.15 25.86
N PRO A 31 -2.34 7.65 27.07
CA PRO A 31 -0.96 7.49 27.55
C PRO A 31 -0.27 6.34 26.82
N ASN A 32 0.57 6.65 25.81
CA ASN A 32 1.58 5.70 25.28
C ASN A 32 2.62 6.31 24.31
N ARG A 33 2.94 7.61 24.41
CA ARG A 33 3.77 8.32 23.40
C ARG A 33 5.28 8.34 23.67
N GLY A 34 5.74 8.08 24.90
CA GLY A 34 7.13 8.37 25.30
C GLY A 34 8.27 7.60 24.60
N ASN A 35 7.98 6.49 23.90
CA ASN A 35 8.99 5.61 23.31
C ASN A 35 8.75 5.36 21.80
N ALA A 36 9.82 5.15 21.01
CA ALA A 36 9.75 4.83 19.57
C ALA A 36 8.80 3.67 19.25
N THR A 37 8.69 2.65 20.13
CA THR A 37 7.73 1.54 20.00
C THR A 37 6.27 2.01 20.12
N GLY A 38 6.00 3.01 20.95
CA GLY A 38 4.69 3.66 21.05
C GLY A 38 4.34 4.44 19.78
N TYR A 39 5.30 5.19 19.25
CA TYR A 39 5.11 5.98 18.02
C TYR A 39 4.96 5.11 16.76
N PHE A 40 5.79 4.07 16.59
CA PHE A 40 5.82 3.24 15.37
C PHE A 40 5.01 1.94 15.43
N LEU A 41 4.58 1.44 16.59
CA LEU A 41 3.78 0.21 16.70
C LEU A 41 2.51 0.37 17.53
N ALA A 42 2.17 1.59 17.92
CA ALA A 42 1.04 1.88 18.79
C ALA A 42 1.05 1.03 20.08
N GLY A 43 2.23 0.65 20.57
CA GLY A 43 2.41 -0.16 21.78
C GLY A 43 1.98 -1.62 21.69
N LYS A 44 1.71 -2.18 20.49
CA LYS A 44 1.21 -3.56 20.31
C LYS A 44 -0.04 -3.87 21.16
N THR A 45 -1.00 -2.97 21.22
CA THR A 45 -2.25 -3.18 22.00
C THR A 45 -3.50 -3.27 21.13
N MET A 46 -3.35 -3.29 19.80
CA MET A 46 -4.49 -3.12 18.91
C MET A 46 -5.39 -4.36 18.83
N HIS A 47 -6.69 -4.09 18.83
CA HIS A 47 -7.73 -5.09 18.59
C HIS A 47 -7.81 -5.43 17.09
N TRP A 48 -8.40 -6.58 16.74
CA TRP A 48 -8.35 -7.10 15.37
C TRP A 48 -9.16 -6.25 14.37
N ILE A 49 -10.24 -5.60 14.83
CA ILE A 49 -11.09 -4.73 14.00
C ILE A 49 -10.29 -3.51 13.48
N PRO A 50 -9.67 -2.66 14.34
CA PRO A 50 -8.84 -1.57 13.85
C PRO A 50 -7.66 -2.03 12.99
N VAL A 51 -7.07 -3.18 13.30
CA VAL A 51 -5.97 -3.74 12.49
C VAL A 51 -6.44 -4.05 11.07
N GLY A 52 -7.53 -4.80 10.91
CA GLY A 52 -8.04 -5.15 9.59
C GLY A 52 -8.62 -3.96 8.82
N ALA A 53 -9.31 -3.04 9.52
CA ALA A 53 -9.80 -1.80 8.91
C ALA A 53 -8.63 -0.92 8.44
N SER A 54 -7.58 -0.76 9.25
CA SER A 54 -6.40 0.02 8.85
C SER A 54 -5.62 -0.64 7.71
N ILE A 55 -5.52 -1.97 7.66
CA ILE A 55 -4.98 -2.69 6.48
C ILE A 55 -5.78 -2.34 5.22
N TYR A 56 -7.11 -2.33 5.32
CA TYR A 56 -8.00 -1.98 4.21
C TYR A 56 -7.86 -0.51 3.81
N ALA A 57 -8.05 0.45 4.72
CA ALA A 57 -7.95 1.89 4.46
C ALA A 57 -6.57 2.34 3.94
N SER A 58 -5.50 1.61 4.27
CA SER A 58 -4.17 1.97 3.79
C SER A 58 -3.90 1.54 2.36
N ASN A 59 -4.71 0.62 1.85
CA ASN A 59 -4.67 0.23 0.45
C ASN A 59 -5.78 0.90 -0.38
N ILE A 60 -6.94 1.18 0.25
CA ILE A 60 -8.01 1.95 -0.37
C ILE A 60 -7.70 3.45 -0.28
N GLY A 61 -6.85 3.92 -1.18
CA GLY A 61 -6.60 5.35 -1.42
C GLY A 61 -7.17 5.84 -2.74
N ALA A 62 -6.78 7.04 -3.16
CA ALA A 62 -7.25 7.65 -4.41
C ALA A 62 -7.00 6.79 -5.68
N PRO A 63 -5.92 6.00 -5.79
CA PRO A 63 -5.68 5.14 -6.96
C PRO A 63 -6.76 4.09 -7.20
N MET A 64 -7.51 3.67 -6.18
CA MET A 64 -8.62 2.73 -6.35
C MET A 64 -9.81 3.39 -7.04
N PHE A 65 -10.08 4.66 -6.73
CA PHE A 65 -11.18 5.42 -7.27
C PHE A 65 -10.90 5.93 -8.68
N ILE A 66 -9.67 6.35 -8.94
CA ILE A 66 -9.27 6.85 -10.25
C ILE A 66 -8.80 5.71 -11.15
N GLY A 67 -7.82 4.93 -10.70
CA GLY A 67 -7.18 3.89 -11.49
C GLY A 67 -8.02 2.62 -11.62
N LEU A 68 -8.36 1.95 -10.52
CA LEU A 68 -9.06 0.65 -10.59
C LEU A 68 -10.45 0.80 -11.23
N ALA A 69 -11.25 1.75 -10.74
CA ALA A 69 -12.57 2.00 -11.30
C ALA A 69 -12.51 2.54 -12.74
N GLY A 70 -11.52 3.37 -13.09
CA GLY A 70 -11.31 3.81 -14.46
C GLY A 70 -10.91 2.66 -15.40
N THR A 71 -10.07 1.75 -14.93
CA THR A 71 -9.73 0.54 -15.68
C THR A 71 -10.92 -0.40 -15.80
N ALA A 72 -11.79 -0.48 -14.78
CA ALA A 72 -13.05 -1.21 -14.89
C ALA A 72 -13.98 -0.59 -15.93
N ALA A 73 -14.01 0.73 -16.05
CA ALA A 73 -14.75 1.42 -17.11
C ALA A 73 -14.15 1.13 -18.50
N ALA A 74 -12.82 1.13 -18.63
CA ALA A 74 -12.16 0.88 -19.91
C ALA A 74 -12.26 -0.60 -20.33
N SER A 75 -11.97 -1.52 -19.42
CA SER A 75 -11.70 -2.92 -19.74
C SER A 75 -12.68 -3.91 -19.13
N GLY A 76 -13.47 -3.57 -18.10
CA GLY A 76 -14.51 -4.42 -17.52
C GLY A 76 -14.08 -5.20 -16.28
N LEU A 77 -14.63 -6.41 -16.11
CA LEU A 77 -14.59 -7.17 -14.85
C LEU A 77 -13.21 -7.76 -14.50
N ALA A 78 -12.32 -7.97 -15.46
CA ALA A 78 -11.05 -8.68 -15.18
C ALA A 78 -10.16 -7.97 -14.18
N VAL A 79 -10.25 -6.64 -14.06
CA VAL A 79 -9.45 -5.89 -13.08
C VAL A 79 -9.76 -6.29 -11.63
N THR A 80 -10.92 -6.90 -11.38
CA THR A 80 -11.31 -7.48 -10.08
C THR A 80 -10.29 -8.48 -9.55
N ILE A 81 -9.53 -9.15 -10.44
CA ILE A 81 -8.52 -10.12 -10.01
C ILE A 81 -7.47 -9.49 -9.10
N TYR A 82 -7.14 -8.20 -9.26
CA TYR A 82 -6.20 -7.50 -8.37
C TYR A 82 -6.70 -7.46 -6.91
N GLU A 83 -8.01 -7.36 -6.70
CA GLU A 83 -8.62 -7.33 -5.37
C GLU A 83 -8.81 -8.72 -4.78
N TRP A 84 -9.32 -9.66 -5.56
CA TRP A 84 -9.60 -11.01 -5.06
C TRP A 84 -8.33 -11.84 -4.86
N HIS A 85 -7.28 -11.59 -5.63
CA HIS A 85 -5.98 -12.21 -5.43
C HIS A 85 -5.38 -11.83 -4.06
N ALA A 86 -5.56 -10.58 -3.64
CA ALA A 86 -5.12 -10.08 -2.33
C ALA A 86 -5.66 -10.89 -1.15
N VAL A 87 -6.86 -11.46 -1.26
CA VAL A 87 -7.51 -12.25 -0.19
C VAL A 87 -6.62 -13.43 0.22
N PHE A 88 -6.06 -14.15 -0.75
CA PHE A 88 -5.19 -15.29 -0.49
C PHE A 88 -3.89 -14.88 0.19
N PHE A 89 -3.32 -13.73 -0.20
CA PHE A 89 -2.10 -13.23 0.42
C PHE A 89 -2.32 -12.60 1.79
N LEU A 90 -3.46 -12.00 2.08
CA LEU A 90 -3.80 -11.55 3.42
C LEU A 90 -3.99 -12.74 4.37
N ILE A 91 -4.56 -13.85 3.89
CA ILE A 91 -4.55 -15.12 4.64
C ILE A 91 -3.11 -15.64 4.80
N ALA A 92 -2.28 -15.61 3.75
CA ALA A 92 -0.89 -16.02 3.86
C ALA A 92 -0.10 -15.15 4.86
N LEU A 93 -0.33 -13.83 4.88
CA LEU A 93 0.28 -12.89 5.82
C LEU A 93 0.06 -13.37 7.26
N GLY A 94 -1.19 -13.61 7.65
CA GLY A 94 -1.54 -14.00 9.02
C GLY A 94 -0.99 -15.37 9.44
N TRP A 95 -0.95 -16.35 8.54
CA TRP A 95 -0.62 -17.75 8.88
C TRP A 95 0.83 -18.15 8.61
N ILE A 96 1.46 -17.51 7.64
CA ILE A 96 2.81 -17.86 7.17
C ILE A 96 3.83 -16.83 7.61
N PHE A 97 3.58 -15.55 7.29
CA PHE A 97 4.60 -14.50 7.41
C PHE A 97 4.68 -13.87 8.80
N VAL A 98 3.54 -13.42 9.34
CA VAL A 98 3.43 -12.77 10.65
C VAL A 98 4.03 -13.62 11.79
N PRO A 99 3.84 -14.96 11.83
CA PRO A 99 4.49 -15.78 12.86
C PRO A 99 6.00 -15.66 12.90
N VAL A 100 6.66 -15.54 11.73
CA VAL A 100 8.12 -15.39 11.66
C VAL A 100 8.54 -13.98 12.06
N TYR A 101 7.82 -12.95 11.61
CA TYR A 101 8.13 -11.57 11.98
C TYR A 101 7.99 -11.33 13.49
N ILE A 102 6.95 -11.90 14.11
CA ILE A 102 6.74 -11.84 15.56
C ILE A 102 7.82 -12.64 16.30
N SER A 103 8.17 -13.86 15.87
CA SER A 103 9.20 -14.66 16.54
C SER A 103 10.59 -14.02 16.46
N CYS A 104 10.90 -13.39 15.33
CA CYS A 104 12.13 -12.65 15.08
C CYS A 104 12.20 -11.32 15.87
N GLY A 105 11.04 -10.78 16.27
CA GLY A 105 10.95 -9.47 16.91
C GLY A 105 11.48 -8.35 16.02
N ALA A 106 11.35 -8.47 14.69
CA ALA A 106 11.71 -7.41 13.75
C ALA A 106 10.61 -6.34 13.72
N PHE A 107 11.01 -5.07 13.68
CA PHE A 107 10.11 -3.93 13.56
C PHE A 107 9.97 -3.50 12.10
N THR A 108 11.04 -3.65 11.32
CA THR A 108 11.05 -3.34 9.90
C THR A 108 11.44 -4.53 9.04
N MET A 109 11.02 -4.52 7.79
CA MET A 109 11.34 -5.57 6.80
C MET A 109 12.85 -5.59 6.46
N PRO A 110 13.55 -4.44 6.31
CA PRO A 110 15.01 -4.42 6.25
C PRO A 110 15.70 -4.97 7.50
N GLU A 111 15.15 -4.71 8.70
CA GLU A 111 15.68 -5.28 9.94
C GLU A 111 15.52 -6.81 9.98
N TYR A 112 14.40 -7.34 9.49
CA TYR A 112 14.22 -8.79 9.32
C TYR A 112 15.32 -9.38 8.43
N LEU A 113 15.60 -8.76 7.28
CA LEU A 113 16.67 -9.22 6.38
C LEU A 113 18.05 -9.13 7.05
N ARG A 114 18.31 -8.09 7.85
CA ARG A 114 19.54 -8.02 8.66
C ARG A 114 19.66 -9.20 9.61
N LYS A 115 18.60 -9.52 10.37
CA LYS A 115 18.63 -10.66 11.29
C LYS A 115 18.85 -11.98 10.52
N ARG A 116 18.23 -12.12 9.34
CA ARG A 116 18.36 -13.31 8.48
C ARG A 116 19.76 -13.50 7.88
N PHE A 117 20.37 -12.46 7.31
CA PHE A 117 21.63 -12.57 6.56
C PHE A 117 22.86 -12.10 7.35
N GLY A 118 22.67 -11.25 8.35
CA GLY A 118 23.75 -10.53 9.03
C GLY A 118 24.26 -9.36 8.19
N GLY A 119 25.19 -8.59 8.77
CA GLY A 119 25.83 -7.47 8.09
C GLY A 119 24.91 -6.28 7.80
N LYS A 120 25.43 -5.30 7.05
CA LYS A 120 24.74 -4.03 6.77
C LYS A 120 24.24 -3.91 5.32
N ARG A 121 24.83 -4.65 4.38
CA ARG A 121 24.62 -4.47 2.91
C ARG A 121 23.17 -4.68 2.48
N ILE A 122 22.59 -5.86 2.72
CA ILE A 122 21.21 -6.16 2.33
C ILE A 122 20.20 -5.23 3.01
N ARG A 123 20.43 -4.89 4.29
CA ARG A 123 19.59 -3.93 5.01
C ARG A 123 19.60 -2.56 4.34
N MET A 124 20.78 -2.03 4.03
CA MET A 124 20.91 -0.73 3.36
C MET A 124 20.27 -0.78 1.98
N TYR A 125 20.55 -1.82 1.19
CA TYR A 125 19.94 -2.01 -0.13
C TYR A 125 18.41 -2.02 -0.06
N SER A 126 17.83 -2.87 0.78
CA SER A 126 16.38 -2.98 0.93
C SER A 126 15.74 -1.70 1.46
N SER A 127 16.43 -0.95 2.32
CA SER A 127 15.96 0.35 2.82
C SER A 127 15.93 1.40 1.71
N PHE A 128 17.01 1.54 0.93
CA PHE A 128 17.04 2.46 -0.20
C PHE A 128 16.03 2.08 -1.29
N PHE A 129 15.94 0.79 -1.61
CA PHE A 129 14.95 0.28 -2.57
C PHE A 129 13.52 0.63 -2.11
N ALA A 130 13.19 0.44 -0.83
CA ALA A 130 11.89 0.78 -0.29
C ALA A 130 11.60 2.28 -0.35
N LEU A 131 12.58 3.14 0.01
CA LEU A 131 12.41 4.60 -0.05
C LEU A 131 12.21 5.10 -1.49
N ILE A 132 12.99 4.59 -2.45
CA ILE A 132 12.81 4.89 -3.88
C ILE A 132 11.46 4.37 -4.35
N GLY A 133 11.07 3.16 -3.95
CA GLY A 133 9.77 2.59 -4.29
C GLY A 133 8.59 3.39 -3.73
N TYR A 134 8.72 3.97 -2.54
CA TYR A 134 7.73 4.89 -2.00
C TYR A 134 7.57 6.14 -2.86
N VAL A 135 8.64 6.69 -3.42
CA VAL A 135 8.54 7.79 -4.40
C VAL A 135 7.87 7.31 -5.69
N LEU A 136 8.40 6.25 -6.31
CA LEU A 136 8.02 5.88 -7.68
C LEU A 136 6.59 5.34 -7.79
N PHE A 137 6.13 4.52 -6.84
CA PHE A 137 4.86 3.80 -6.99
C PHE A 137 3.90 3.88 -5.79
N ASN A 138 4.13 4.80 -4.84
CA ASN A 138 3.18 5.07 -3.75
C ASN A 138 2.86 6.56 -3.61
N ILE A 139 3.79 7.39 -3.12
CA ILE A 139 3.57 8.81 -2.81
C ILE A 139 3.15 9.58 -4.07
N THR A 140 3.91 9.47 -5.15
CA THR A 140 3.61 10.21 -6.39
C THR A 140 2.26 9.80 -6.97
N ILE A 141 1.96 8.50 -6.94
CA ILE A 141 0.72 7.92 -7.46
C ILE A 141 -0.51 8.36 -6.64
N GLU A 142 -0.40 8.39 -5.31
CA GLU A 142 -1.45 8.90 -4.42
C GLU A 142 -1.70 10.40 -4.61
N ILE A 143 -0.63 11.20 -4.61
CA ILE A 143 -0.73 12.66 -4.83
C ILE A 143 -1.37 12.94 -6.19
N TYR A 144 -0.90 12.26 -7.24
CA TYR A 144 -1.42 12.42 -8.60
C TYR A 144 -2.90 12.08 -8.69
N SER A 145 -3.30 10.90 -8.17
CA SER A 145 -4.71 10.46 -8.18
C SER A 145 -5.61 11.44 -7.43
N GLY A 146 -5.15 11.94 -6.28
CA GLY A 146 -5.85 12.96 -5.52
C GLY A 146 -5.96 14.29 -6.24
N ALA A 147 -4.90 14.69 -6.92
CA ALA A 147 -4.86 15.96 -7.65
C ALA A 147 -5.77 15.92 -8.88
N ILE A 148 -5.80 14.81 -9.64
CA ILE A 148 -6.79 14.56 -10.68
C ILE A 148 -8.19 14.66 -10.10
N PHE A 149 -8.44 13.98 -8.98
CA PHE A 149 -9.75 13.96 -8.35
C PHE A 149 -10.25 15.37 -8.01
N LEU A 150 -9.42 16.16 -7.33
CA LEU A 150 -9.73 17.55 -6.99
C LEU A 150 -9.84 18.46 -8.22
N LYS A 151 -8.98 18.27 -9.22
CA LYS A 151 -9.04 19.01 -10.49
C LYS A 151 -10.41 18.84 -11.14
N HIS A 152 -10.91 17.61 -11.25
CA HIS A 152 -12.17 17.37 -11.96
C HIS A 152 -13.43 17.75 -11.18
N ILE A 153 -13.37 17.71 -9.84
CA ILE A 153 -14.55 18.00 -9.00
C ILE A 153 -14.65 19.49 -8.64
N LEU A 154 -13.52 20.13 -8.35
CA LEU A 154 -13.49 21.52 -7.91
C LEU A 154 -13.01 22.49 -9.00
N ASP A 155 -12.66 21.97 -10.19
CA ASP A 155 -12.06 22.74 -11.30
C ASP A 155 -10.78 23.48 -10.87
N TRP A 156 -10.01 22.84 -9.99
CA TRP A 156 -8.76 23.41 -9.47
C TRP A 156 -7.58 23.09 -10.37
N ASN A 157 -6.60 24.00 -10.41
CA ASN A 157 -5.30 23.69 -10.99
C ASN A 157 -4.68 22.48 -10.28
N MET A 158 -4.08 21.56 -11.04
CA MET A 158 -3.50 20.34 -10.49
C MET A 158 -2.46 20.62 -9.39
N TYR A 159 -1.57 21.61 -9.57
CA TYR A 159 -0.57 21.96 -8.56
C TYR A 159 -1.20 22.59 -7.31
N LEU A 160 -2.30 23.34 -7.46
CA LEU A 160 -3.07 23.84 -6.31
C LEU A 160 -3.65 22.67 -5.50
N SER A 161 -4.24 21.69 -6.20
CA SER A 161 -4.75 20.46 -5.57
C SER A 161 -3.66 19.71 -4.81
N VAL A 162 -2.46 19.57 -5.40
CA VAL A 162 -1.29 18.95 -4.74
C VAL A 162 -0.91 19.72 -3.47
N VAL A 163 -0.81 21.04 -3.52
CA VAL A 163 -0.44 21.87 -2.37
C VAL A 163 -1.46 21.74 -1.24
N VAL A 164 -2.76 21.79 -1.55
CA VAL A 164 -3.83 21.66 -0.56
C VAL A 164 -3.82 20.27 0.08
N ILE A 165 -3.69 19.22 -0.73
CA ILE A 165 -3.56 17.85 -0.25
C ILE A 165 -2.40 17.75 0.74
N LEU A 166 -1.20 18.17 0.32
CA LEU A 166 0.00 18.06 1.14
C LEU A 166 -0.07 18.90 2.42
N ALA A 167 -0.64 20.10 2.35
CA ALA A 167 -0.82 20.96 3.51
C ALA A 167 -1.73 20.29 4.56
N VAL A 168 -2.87 19.75 4.13
CA VAL A 168 -3.81 19.09 5.05
C VAL A 168 -3.23 17.75 5.54
N THR A 169 -2.54 16.98 4.69
CA THR A 169 -1.81 15.77 5.12
C THR A 169 -0.74 16.11 6.17
N ALA A 170 0.01 17.20 5.99
CA ALA A 170 1.07 17.61 6.89
C ALA A 170 0.52 18.00 8.28
N VAL A 171 -0.55 18.81 8.33
CA VAL A 171 -1.23 19.16 9.59
C VAL A 171 -1.65 17.88 10.32
N TYR A 172 -2.24 16.93 9.59
CA TYR A 172 -2.72 15.67 10.16
C TYR A 172 -1.57 14.79 10.68
N THR A 173 -0.47 14.71 9.93
CA THR A 173 0.71 13.90 10.26
C THR A 173 1.48 14.45 11.46
N VAL A 174 1.58 15.78 11.60
CA VAL A 174 2.33 16.41 12.71
C VAL A 174 1.62 16.20 14.05
N VAL A 175 0.29 16.14 14.05
CA VAL A 175 -0.52 16.00 15.27
C VAL A 175 -0.64 14.54 15.75
N GLY A 176 -0.57 13.56 14.84
CA GLY A 176 -0.85 12.14 15.12
C GLY A 176 0.37 11.20 15.10
N GLY A 177 0.47 10.29 16.09
CA GLY A 177 1.31 9.08 16.00
C GLY A 177 0.56 7.88 15.39
N LEU A 178 1.21 6.73 15.15
CA LEU A 178 0.58 5.57 14.47
C LEU A 178 -0.75 5.12 15.11
N ALA A 179 -0.88 5.21 16.44
CA ALA A 179 -2.14 4.88 17.11
C ALA A 179 -3.31 5.76 16.64
N SER A 180 -3.07 7.07 16.51
CA SER A 180 -4.06 8.03 15.98
C SER A 180 -4.45 7.67 14.56
N VAL A 181 -3.46 7.34 13.73
CA VAL A 181 -3.66 6.91 12.33
C VAL A 181 -4.57 5.68 12.29
N ILE A 182 -4.26 4.61 13.05
CA ILE A 182 -5.07 3.37 13.04
C ILE A 182 -6.54 3.64 13.44
N TYR A 183 -6.80 4.50 14.42
CA TYR A 183 -8.17 4.81 14.83
C TYR A 183 -8.94 5.62 13.78
N THR A 184 -8.29 6.61 13.16
CA THR A 184 -8.93 7.38 12.09
C THR A 184 -9.11 6.56 10.83
N ASP A 185 -8.16 5.69 10.49
CA ASP A 185 -8.29 4.74 9.40
C ASP A 185 -9.51 3.83 9.60
N THR A 186 -9.77 3.44 10.85
CA THR A 186 -10.93 2.60 11.20
C THR A 186 -12.24 3.34 10.94
N LEU A 187 -12.37 4.57 11.44
CA LEU A 187 -13.55 5.41 11.20
C LEU A 187 -13.77 5.62 9.70
N GLN A 188 -12.71 5.99 9.00
CA GLN A 188 -12.75 6.29 7.58
C GLN A 188 -13.08 5.06 6.74
N SER A 189 -12.56 3.88 7.08
CA SER A 189 -12.94 2.62 6.42
C SER A 189 -14.45 2.39 6.47
N VAL A 190 -15.06 2.64 7.64
CA VAL A 190 -16.52 2.49 7.81
C VAL A 190 -17.27 3.49 6.93
N ILE A 191 -16.88 4.76 6.98
CA ILE A 191 -17.54 5.82 6.20
C ILE A 191 -17.42 5.53 4.70
N LEU A 192 -16.24 5.13 4.24
CA LEU A 192 -15.97 4.80 2.84
C LEU A 192 -16.77 3.60 2.35
N VAL A 193 -16.82 2.52 3.13
CA VAL A 193 -17.60 1.33 2.77
C VAL A 193 -19.09 1.69 2.68
N VAL A 194 -19.60 2.48 3.62
CA VAL A 194 -21.01 2.91 3.60
C VAL A 194 -21.29 3.81 2.39
N SER A 195 -20.47 4.85 2.15
CA SER A 195 -20.68 5.77 1.03
C SER A 195 -20.58 5.06 -0.32
N ALA A 196 -19.60 4.18 -0.51
CA ALA A 196 -19.44 3.40 -1.73
C ALA A 196 -20.57 2.39 -1.93
N THR A 197 -21.09 1.80 -0.84
CA THR A 197 -22.26 0.90 -0.92
C THR A 197 -23.50 1.66 -1.37
N VAL A 198 -23.72 2.87 -0.86
CA VAL A 198 -24.84 3.72 -1.29
C VAL A 198 -24.71 4.07 -2.77
N LEU A 199 -23.51 4.48 -3.22
CA LEU A 199 -23.27 4.74 -4.65
C LEU A 199 -23.55 3.51 -5.51
N PHE A 200 -23.05 2.34 -5.11
CA PHE A 200 -23.30 1.08 -5.80
C PHE A 200 -24.80 0.78 -5.93
N ILE A 201 -25.57 0.89 -4.84
CA ILE A 201 -27.02 0.64 -4.86
C ILE A 201 -27.72 1.59 -5.83
N LEU A 202 -27.44 2.90 -5.74
CA LEU A 202 -28.05 3.90 -6.64
C LEU A 202 -27.66 3.64 -8.09
N SER A 203 -26.40 3.28 -8.36
CA SER A 203 -25.90 2.96 -9.70
C SER A 203 -26.61 1.75 -10.30
N MET A 204 -26.83 0.71 -9.49
CA MET A 204 -27.53 -0.50 -9.91
C MET A 204 -29.01 -0.25 -10.21
N ILE A 205 -29.66 0.64 -9.45
CA ILE A 205 -31.05 1.06 -9.71
C ILE A 205 -31.13 1.80 -11.04
N GLU A 206 -30.25 2.78 -11.27
CA GLU A 206 -30.25 3.61 -12.48
C GLU A 206 -30.02 2.78 -13.76
N VAL A 207 -29.12 1.79 -13.71
CA VAL A 207 -28.83 0.94 -14.87
C VAL A 207 -29.93 -0.10 -15.14
N GLY A 208 -30.71 -0.46 -14.11
CA GLY A 208 -31.79 -1.46 -14.21
C GLY A 208 -31.38 -2.87 -13.77
N GLY A 209 -30.38 -2.99 -12.88
CA GLY A 209 -29.92 -4.27 -12.31
C GLY A 209 -28.76 -4.93 -13.07
N TRP A 210 -28.35 -6.11 -12.61
CA TRP A 210 -27.15 -6.82 -13.09
C TRP A 210 -27.23 -7.22 -14.57
N ASN A 211 -28.36 -7.81 -14.99
CA ASN A 211 -28.53 -8.27 -16.37
C ASN A 211 -28.50 -7.10 -17.36
N ALA A 212 -29.18 -5.99 -17.03
CA ALA A 212 -29.16 -4.78 -17.83
C ALA A 212 -27.76 -4.16 -17.88
N MET A 213 -27.01 -4.20 -16.78
CA MET A 213 -25.62 -3.73 -16.74
C MET A 213 -24.74 -4.53 -17.71
N THR A 214 -24.79 -5.86 -17.66
CA THR A 214 -23.98 -6.71 -18.54
C THR A 214 -24.30 -6.50 -20.02
N GLU A 215 -25.59 -6.33 -20.36
CA GLU A 215 -26.02 -6.11 -21.75
C GLU A 215 -25.64 -4.70 -22.25
N LYS A 216 -25.94 -3.66 -21.47
CA LYS A 216 -25.66 -2.28 -21.84
C LYS A 216 -24.16 -1.99 -21.88
N TYR A 217 -23.36 -2.62 -21.01
CA TYR A 217 -21.91 -2.45 -21.01
C TYR A 217 -21.30 -2.83 -22.37
N MET A 218 -21.71 -3.96 -22.96
CA MET A 218 -21.18 -4.41 -24.25
C MET A 218 -21.50 -3.47 -25.41
N ASN A 219 -22.53 -2.63 -25.26
CA ASN A 219 -22.94 -1.62 -26.24
C ASN A 219 -22.50 -0.19 -25.85
N SER A 220 -21.72 -0.03 -24.78
CA SER A 220 -21.31 1.28 -24.27
C SER A 220 -20.07 1.80 -24.99
N ALA A 221 -20.29 2.51 -26.09
CA ALA A 221 -19.27 3.24 -26.83
C ALA A 221 -19.75 4.65 -27.16
N ALA A 222 -18.81 5.59 -27.26
CA ALA A 222 -19.14 6.95 -27.64
C ALA A 222 -19.79 7.01 -29.04
N ASN A 223 -20.73 7.92 -29.23
CA ASN A 223 -21.49 8.07 -30.48
C ASN A 223 -20.57 8.27 -31.69
N TYR A 224 -19.49 9.04 -31.53
CA TYR A 224 -18.50 9.27 -32.59
C TYR A 224 -17.61 8.05 -32.87
N THR A 225 -17.37 7.20 -31.87
CA THR A 225 -16.71 5.90 -32.05
C THR A 225 -17.60 4.96 -32.86
N LEU A 226 -18.91 4.96 -32.60
CA LEU A 226 -19.89 4.16 -33.34
C LEU A 226 -20.01 4.59 -34.81
N LEU A 227 -19.82 5.88 -35.10
CA LEU A 227 -19.85 6.39 -36.48
C LEU A 227 -18.61 5.96 -37.29
N ASN A 228 -17.45 5.78 -36.64
CA ASN A 228 -16.16 5.45 -37.30
C ASN A 228 -15.46 4.26 -36.61
N GLN A 229 -16.14 3.12 -36.50
CA GLN A 229 -15.67 1.95 -35.76
C GLN A 229 -14.30 1.42 -36.23
N SER A 230 -14.01 1.45 -37.54
CA SER A 230 -12.73 0.96 -38.07
C SER A 230 -11.53 1.77 -37.59
N PHE A 231 -11.72 3.06 -37.31
CA PHE A 231 -10.66 3.98 -36.90
C PHE A 231 -10.51 4.06 -35.38
N TYR A 232 -11.62 3.92 -34.65
CA TYR A 232 -11.69 4.00 -33.18
C TYR A 232 -12.02 2.66 -32.51
N SER A 233 -11.61 1.54 -33.11
CA SER A 233 -11.94 0.19 -32.63
C SER A 233 -11.49 -0.10 -31.19
N CYS A 234 -10.43 0.58 -30.73
CA CYS A 234 -9.96 0.51 -29.34
C CYS A 234 -11.00 1.00 -28.31
N GLY A 235 -11.92 1.87 -28.72
CA GLY A 235 -12.88 2.54 -27.86
C GLY A 235 -14.10 1.66 -27.59
N MET A 236 -14.20 0.51 -28.27
CA MET A 236 -15.26 -0.47 -28.06
C MET A 236 -14.95 -1.33 -26.84
N PRO A 237 -15.97 -1.74 -26.05
CA PRO A 237 -15.80 -2.76 -25.03
C PRO A 237 -15.27 -4.05 -25.66
N ARG A 238 -14.34 -4.72 -24.97
CA ARG A 238 -13.84 -6.03 -25.41
C ARG A 238 -14.92 -7.10 -25.31
N GLU A 239 -14.91 -8.06 -26.22
CA GLU A 239 -15.83 -9.21 -26.20
C GLU A 239 -15.71 -10.04 -24.91
N ASP A 240 -14.50 -10.13 -24.35
CA ASP A 240 -14.20 -10.83 -23.10
C ASP A 240 -14.24 -9.91 -21.86
N ALA A 241 -14.90 -8.74 -21.94
CA ALA A 241 -14.92 -7.77 -20.85
C ALA A 241 -15.59 -8.27 -19.57
N LEU A 242 -16.55 -9.19 -19.69
CA LEU A 242 -17.28 -9.78 -18.55
C LEU A 242 -16.59 -11.02 -17.94
N HIS A 243 -15.46 -11.44 -18.52
CA HIS A 243 -14.69 -12.60 -18.06
C HIS A 243 -13.45 -12.14 -17.28
N ILE A 244 -13.18 -12.78 -16.14
CA ILE A 244 -11.99 -12.49 -15.32
C ILE A 244 -10.73 -13.09 -15.97
N PHE A 245 -10.82 -14.30 -16.50
CA PHE A 245 -9.69 -14.97 -17.13
C PHE A 245 -9.65 -14.71 -18.62
N ARG A 246 -8.86 -13.71 -19.01
CA ARG A 246 -8.67 -13.31 -20.40
C ARG A 246 -7.62 -14.13 -21.10
N SER A 247 -7.74 -14.18 -22.43
CA SER A 247 -6.79 -14.84 -23.33
C SER A 247 -5.33 -14.56 -22.94
N PRO A 248 -4.46 -15.60 -22.92
CA PRO A 248 -3.08 -15.45 -22.47
C PRO A 248 -2.19 -14.61 -23.40
N LYS A 249 -2.65 -14.32 -24.63
CA LYS A 249 -1.89 -13.55 -25.64
C LYS A 249 -2.53 -12.21 -25.99
N THR A 250 -3.85 -12.17 -26.08
CA THR A 250 -4.60 -10.98 -26.52
C THR A 250 -5.27 -10.24 -25.38
N GLY A 251 -5.27 -10.80 -24.16
CA GLY A 251 -5.76 -10.17 -22.95
C GLY A 251 -4.86 -9.00 -22.52
N ASP A 252 -5.48 -7.90 -22.10
CA ASP A 252 -4.86 -6.79 -21.36
C ASP A 252 -4.55 -7.18 -19.90
N ILE A 253 -5.31 -8.13 -19.34
CA ILE A 253 -5.01 -8.80 -18.08
C ILE A 253 -4.97 -10.32 -18.36
N PRO A 254 -3.90 -10.82 -18.98
CA PRO A 254 -3.82 -12.22 -19.39
C PRO A 254 -3.87 -13.13 -18.16
N TRP A 255 -4.73 -14.15 -18.16
CA TRP A 255 -4.96 -14.99 -16.97
C TRP A 255 -3.66 -15.66 -16.47
N THR A 256 -2.76 -16.03 -17.38
CA THR A 256 -1.45 -16.62 -17.03
C THR A 256 -0.55 -15.61 -16.33
N GLY A 257 -0.54 -14.35 -16.76
CA GLY A 257 0.16 -13.25 -16.10
C GLY A 257 -0.47 -12.89 -14.75
N ALA A 258 -1.81 -12.87 -14.67
CA ALA A 258 -2.54 -12.65 -13.43
C ALA A 258 -2.32 -13.77 -12.38
N LEU A 259 -2.15 -15.02 -12.82
CA LEU A 259 -1.85 -16.11 -11.89
C LEU A 259 -0.38 -16.13 -11.45
N THR A 260 0.55 -15.71 -12.31
CA THR A 260 1.99 -15.81 -12.03
C THR A 260 2.60 -14.47 -11.61
N GLY A 261 2.66 -13.48 -12.50
CA GLY A 261 3.25 -12.17 -12.25
C GLY A 261 2.57 -11.42 -11.11
N LEU A 262 1.24 -11.30 -11.18
CA LEU A 262 0.46 -10.64 -10.12
C LEU A 262 0.58 -11.39 -8.77
N SER A 263 0.81 -12.71 -8.76
CA SER A 263 1.11 -13.42 -7.52
C SER A 263 2.39 -12.93 -6.85
N PHE A 264 3.47 -12.73 -7.61
CA PHE A 264 4.71 -12.19 -7.02
C PHE A 264 4.54 -10.76 -6.53
N LEU A 265 3.78 -9.93 -7.25
CA LEU A 265 3.47 -8.57 -6.83
C LEU A 265 2.61 -8.54 -5.57
N GLY A 266 1.52 -9.30 -5.55
CA GLY A 266 0.61 -9.38 -4.42
C GLY A 266 1.32 -9.90 -3.17
N LEU A 267 2.18 -10.92 -3.29
CA LEU A 267 2.91 -11.44 -2.14
C LEU A 267 3.84 -10.36 -1.55
N TYR A 268 4.52 -9.57 -2.38
CA TYR A 268 5.31 -8.44 -1.87
C TYR A 268 4.42 -7.43 -1.16
N VAL A 269 3.40 -6.90 -1.82
CA VAL A 269 2.53 -5.83 -1.28
C VAL A 269 1.87 -6.26 0.04
N TRP A 270 1.36 -7.48 0.12
CA TRP A 270 0.57 -7.93 1.27
C TRP A 270 1.40 -8.56 2.38
N CYS A 271 2.51 -9.23 2.06
CA CYS A 271 3.28 -10.01 3.03
C CYS A 271 4.64 -9.40 3.39
N GLN A 272 5.13 -8.42 2.62
CA GLN A 272 6.50 -7.90 2.73
C GLN A 272 6.59 -6.38 2.72
N ASP A 273 5.57 -5.66 2.24
CA ASP A 273 5.56 -4.20 2.36
C ASP A 273 5.41 -3.81 3.83
N GLN A 274 6.31 -2.93 4.27
CA GLN A 274 6.32 -2.37 5.61
C GLN A 274 4.94 -1.77 5.96
N LEU A 275 4.27 -1.14 5.00
CA LEU A 275 2.97 -0.49 5.20
C LEU A 275 1.91 -1.44 5.79
N ILE A 276 1.79 -2.65 5.23
CA ILE A 276 0.77 -3.63 5.62
C ILE A 276 1.25 -4.48 6.80
N VAL A 277 2.51 -4.90 6.78
CA VAL A 277 3.07 -5.77 7.82
C VAL A 277 3.12 -5.03 9.17
N GLN A 278 3.50 -3.75 9.19
CA GLN A 278 3.61 -2.96 10.43
C GLN A 278 2.28 -2.86 11.19
N ARG A 279 1.16 -2.74 10.47
CA ARG A 279 -0.18 -2.73 11.07
C ARG A 279 -0.53 -4.05 11.72
N THR A 280 -0.24 -5.14 11.03
CA THR A 280 -0.49 -6.48 11.55
C THR A 280 0.37 -6.76 12.79
N LEU A 281 1.60 -6.23 12.82
CA LEU A 281 2.51 -6.32 13.98
C LEU A 281 2.08 -5.46 15.17
N SER A 282 1.20 -4.48 14.98
CA SER A 282 0.62 -3.67 16.06
C SER A 282 -0.49 -4.38 16.86
N ALA A 283 -0.93 -5.56 16.40
CA ALA A 283 -1.92 -6.37 17.09
C ALA A 283 -1.43 -6.86 18.46
N LYS A 284 -2.35 -7.00 19.41
CA LYS A 284 -2.01 -7.37 20.80
C LYS A 284 -1.50 -8.80 21.01
N ASN A 285 -1.81 -9.71 20.10
CA ASN A 285 -1.32 -11.08 20.10
C ASN A 285 -1.54 -11.72 18.71
N MET A 286 -1.08 -12.96 18.55
CA MET A 286 -1.19 -13.71 17.29
C MET A 286 -2.63 -13.88 16.80
N VAL A 287 -3.58 -14.20 17.69
CA VAL A 287 -5.00 -14.35 17.34
C VAL A 287 -5.55 -13.07 16.74
N HIS A 288 -5.22 -11.92 17.32
CA HIS A 288 -5.66 -10.62 16.82
C HIS A 288 -4.97 -10.21 15.52
N ALA A 289 -3.71 -10.60 15.33
CA ALA A 289 -2.99 -10.38 14.07
C ALA A 289 -3.66 -11.17 12.93
N LYS A 290 -3.91 -12.48 13.12
CA LYS A 290 -4.60 -13.34 12.15
C LYS A 290 -6.03 -12.88 11.86
N ALA A 291 -6.78 -12.56 12.91
CA ALA A 291 -8.15 -12.05 12.77
C ALA A 291 -8.17 -10.71 12.03
N GLY A 292 -7.20 -9.83 12.26
CA GLY A 292 -7.07 -8.55 11.55
C GLY A 292 -6.78 -8.76 10.07
N SER A 293 -5.80 -9.61 9.72
CA SER A 293 -5.51 -9.94 8.32
C SER A 293 -6.71 -10.58 7.62
N LEU A 294 -7.42 -11.50 8.28
CA LEU A 294 -8.62 -12.14 7.74
C LEU A 294 -9.78 -11.15 7.55
N PHE A 295 -9.97 -10.22 8.49
CA PHE A 295 -10.98 -9.16 8.35
C PHE A 295 -10.66 -8.22 7.18
N GLY A 296 -9.39 -7.84 7.01
CA GLY A 296 -8.94 -7.11 5.81
C GLY A 296 -9.21 -7.89 4.51
N ALA A 297 -8.98 -9.22 4.54
CA ALA A 297 -9.26 -10.10 3.39
C ALA A 297 -10.75 -10.14 3.03
N LEU A 298 -11.64 -10.18 4.03
CA LEU A 298 -13.09 -10.09 3.82
C LEU A 298 -13.50 -8.76 3.18
N LEU A 299 -12.95 -7.64 3.67
CA LEU A 299 -13.23 -6.32 3.09
C LEU A 299 -12.73 -6.21 1.64
N LYS A 300 -11.68 -6.95 1.26
CA LYS A 300 -11.20 -6.96 -0.13
C LYS A 300 -12.16 -7.58 -1.14
N ILE A 301 -13.02 -8.49 -0.70
CA ILE A 301 -14.03 -9.10 -1.59
C ILE A 301 -15.03 -8.06 -2.08
N THR A 302 -15.31 -7.02 -1.29
CA THR A 302 -16.28 -5.96 -1.66
C THR A 302 -15.79 -5.06 -2.79
N GLY A 303 -14.50 -5.10 -3.16
CA GLY A 303 -13.91 -4.21 -4.17
C GLY A 303 -14.60 -4.30 -5.55
N LEU A 304 -15.12 -5.48 -5.93
CA LEU A 304 -15.95 -5.64 -7.11
C LEU A 304 -17.18 -4.71 -7.08
N LEU A 305 -17.93 -4.75 -5.98
CA LEU A 305 -19.18 -4.02 -5.83
C LEU A 305 -18.93 -2.52 -5.60
N LEU A 306 -17.89 -2.17 -4.84
CA LEU A 306 -17.66 -0.80 -4.40
C LEU A 306 -16.90 0.07 -5.42
N PHE A 307 -16.10 -0.53 -6.31
CA PHE A 307 -15.25 0.20 -7.26
C PHE A 307 -15.44 -0.24 -8.71
N VAL A 308 -15.34 -1.55 -8.98
CA VAL A 308 -15.34 -2.08 -10.36
C VAL A 308 -16.70 -1.88 -11.02
N VAL A 309 -17.78 -2.33 -10.38
CA VAL A 309 -19.14 -2.21 -10.93
C VAL A 309 -19.56 -0.75 -11.12
N PRO A 310 -19.38 0.17 -10.16
CA PRO A 310 -19.61 1.59 -10.39
C PRO A 310 -18.80 2.16 -11.56
N GLY A 311 -17.52 1.78 -11.71
CA GLY A 311 -16.70 2.17 -12.87
C GLY A 311 -17.33 1.76 -14.21
N MET A 312 -17.74 0.50 -14.32
CA MET A 312 -18.43 -0.01 -15.51
C MET A 312 -19.75 0.72 -15.78
N ILE A 313 -20.54 0.98 -14.74
CA ILE A 313 -21.81 1.70 -14.84
C ILE A 313 -21.61 3.14 -15.32
N SER A 314 -20.56 3.82 -14.85
CA SER A 314 -20.25 5.17 -15.31
C SER A 314 -20.06 5.25 -16.83
N ARG A 315 -19.40 4.24 -17.42
CA ARG A 315 -19.28 4.13 -18.88
C ARG A 315 -20.62 3.91 -19.58
N ILE A 316 -21.54 3.14 -18.99
CA ILE A 316 -22.88 2.91 -19.54
C ILE A 316 -23.69 4.20 -19.56
N LEU A 317 -23.64 4.97 -18.49
CA LEU A 317 -24.44 6.19 -18.34
C LEU A 317 -23.86 7.39 -19.10
N TYR A 318 -22.53 7.45 -19.23
CA TYR A 318 -21.81 8.57 -19.83
C TYR A 318 -20.78 8.12 -20.88
N PRO A 319 -21.19 7.41 -21.95
CA PRO A 319 -20.27 6.80 -22.91
C PRO A 319 -19.47 7.82 -23.72
N ASP A 320 -20.06 8.97 -24.07
CA ASP A 320 -19.39 10.01 -24.87
C ASP A 320 -18.20 10.66 -24.14
N GLU A 321 -18.28 10.75 -22.82
CA GLU A 321 -17.24 11.35 -21.96
C GLU A 321 -16.23 10.29 -21.51
N ILE A 322 -16.69 9.13 -21.05
CA ILE A 322 -15.82 8.11 -20.43
C ILE A 322 -15.16 7.18 -21.46
N ALA A 323 -15.88 6.79 -22.52
CA ALA A 323 -15.38 5.89 -23.56
C ALA A 323 -14.87 6.66 -24.78
N CYS A 324 -14.28 7.83 -24.55
CA CYS A 324 -13.70 8.63 -25.60
C CYS A 324 -12.48 7.94 -26.22
N ALA A 325 -12.39 7.99 -27.55
CA ALA A 325 -11.30 7.41 -28.33
C ALA A 325 -10.66 8.42 -29.29
N ASP A 326 -11.27 9.60 -29.44
CA ASP A 326 -10.77 10.70 -30.26
C ASP A 326 -9.92 11.62 -29.37
N PRO A 327 -8.61 11.79 -29.66
CA PRO A 327 -7.69 12.57 -28.84
C PRO A 327 -8.18 13.98 -28.53
N GLN A 328 -8.77 14.66 -29.52
CA GLN A 328 -9.22 16.05 -29.36
C GLN A 328 -10.40 16.15 -28.40
N LYS A 329 -11.33 15.20 -28.49
CA LYS A 329 -12.50 15.16 -27.60
C LYS A 329 -12.12 14.73 -26.19
N CYS A 330 -11.21 13.76 -26.06
CA CYS A 330 -10.70 13.35 -24.76
C CYS A 330 -10.00 14.51 -24.05
N GLU A 331 -9.20 15.31 -24.77
CA GLU A 331 -8.57 16.51 -24.22
C GLU A 331 -9.61 17.53 -23.73
N GLU A 332 -10.69 17.74 -24.49
CA GLU A 332 -11.78 18.64 -24.08
C GLU A 332 -12.50 18.18 -22.80
N PHE A 333 -12.74 16.87 -22.66
CA PHE A 333 -13.50 16.34 -21.52
C PHE A 333 -12.68 16.17 -20.24
N CYS A 334 -11.41 15.76 -20.34
CA CYS A 334 -10.60 15.42 -19.15
C CYS A 334 -9.15 15.93 -19.18
N SER A 335 -8.77 16.73 -20.17
CA SER A 335 -7.37 17.16 -20.40
C SER A 335 -6.38 15.99 -20.48
N ASN A 336 -6.81 14.91 -21.14
CA ASN A 336 -5.93 13.78 -21.44
C ASN A 336 -6.31 13.20 -22.80
N GLU A 337 -5.45 13.43 -23.80
CA GLU A 337 -5.60 12.89 -25.16
C GLU A 337 -5.68 11.35 -25.23
N ALA A 338 -5.11 10.63 -24.26
CA ALA A 338 -5.05 9.17 -24.29
C ALA A 338 -6.36 8.50 -23.86
N GLY A 339 -7.22 9.20 -23.10
CA GLY A 339 -8.53 8.69 -22.70
C GLY A 339 -8.99 9.17 -21.32
N CYS A 340 -10.31 9.22 -21.13
CA CYS A 340 -10.96 9.75 -19.92
C CYS A 340 -11.48 8.69 -18.95
N SER A 341 -11.03 7.44 -19.08
CA SER A 341 -11.52 6.33 -18.25
C SER A 341 -11.32 6.56 -16.76
N ASN A 342 -10.20 7.19 -16.38
CA ASN A 342 -9.86 7.57 -15.00
C ASN A 342 -10.89 8.49 -14.33
N PHE A 343 -11.73 9.18 -15.11
CA PHE A 343 -12.78 10.07 -14.61
C PHE A 343 -14.11 9.34 -14.32
N ALA A 344 -14.21 8.04 -14.59
CA ALA A 344 -15.44 7.27 -14.45
C ALA A 344 -16.06 7.36 -13.04
N TYR A 345 -15.29 7.07 -11.99
CA TYR A 345 -15.84 7.07 -10.63
C TYR A 345 -16.20 8.48 -10.13
N PRO A 346 -15.33 9.51 -10.27
CA PRO A 346 -15.69 10.87 -9.87
C PRO A 346 -16.92 11.40 -10.60
N LEU A 347 -17.05 11.16 -11.91
CA LEU A 347 -18.20 11.59 -12.70
C LEU A 347 -19.51 11.00 -12.18
N LEU A 348 -19.48 9.71 -11.85
CA LEU A 348 -20.64 9.01 -11.31
C LEU A 348 -21.03 9.55 -9.93
N VAL A 349 -20.06 9.81 -9.05
CA VAL A 349 -20.29 10.44 -7.75
C VAL A 349 -20.95 11.81 -7.93
N LEU A 350 -20.44 12.62 -8.85
CA LEU A 350 -20.95 13.96 -9.10
C LEU A 350 -22.38 13.96 -9.62
N ARG A 351 -22.72 13.09 -10.58
CA ARG A 351 -24.03 13.14 -11.25
C ARG A 351 -25.12 12.31 -10.57
N LEU A 352 -24.76 11.24 -9.85
CA LEU A 352 -25.74 10.28 -9.34
C LEU A 352 -26.09 10.45 -7.86
N LEU A 353 -25.14 10.87 -7.01
CA LEU A 353 -25.44 11.01 -5.58
C LEU A 353 -26.33 12.23 -5.32
N PRO A 354 -27.25 12.17 -4.35
CA PRO A 354 -28.02 13.34 -3.94
C PRO A 354 -27.17 14.32 -3.11
N ARG A 355 -27.67 15.55 -2.97
CA ARG A 355 -27.06 16.61 -2.14
C ARG A 355 -26.80 16.10 -0.71
N GLY A 356 -25.68 16.50 -0.12
CA GLY A 356 -25.18 16.02 1.17
C GLY A 356 -24.42 14.70 1.06
N LEU A 357 -24.95 13.70 0.35
CA LEU A 357 -24.23 12.44 0.12
C LEU A 357 -23.07 12.61 -0.87
N LYS A 358 -23.20 13.50 -1.86
CA LYS A 358 -22.06 13.94 -2.69
C LYS A 358 -20.93 14.42 -1.77
N GLY A 359 -21.20 15.40 -0.90
CA GLY A 359 -20.22 15.92 0.07
C GLY A 359 -19.63 14.86 1.00
N LEU A 360 -20.44 13.95 1.54
CA LEU A 360 -19.96 12.85 2.39
C LEU A 360 -18.98 11.94 1.65
N MET A 361 -19.31 11.57 0.40
CA MET A 361 -18.44 10.75 -0.43
C MET A 361 -17.13 11.49 -0.73
N LEU A 362 -17.18 12.75 -1.15
CA LEU A 362 -15.98 13.55 -1.39
C LEU A 362 -15.09 13.66 -0.15
N ALA A 363 -15.68 13.85 1.03
CA ALA A 363 -14.95 13.92 2.29
C ALA A 363 -14.27 12.57 2.62
N ALA A 364 -14.99 11.46 2.44
CA ALA A 364 -14.47 10.12 2.64
C ALA A 364 -13.29 9.81 1.69
N LEU A 365 -13.36 10.28 0.44
CA LEU A 365 -12.32 10.12 -0.58
C LEU A 365 -11.07 10.93 -0.27
N LEU A 366 -11.23 12.20 0.13
CA LEU A 366 -10.12 13.03 0.56
C LEU A 366 -9.43 12.44 1.79
N ALA A 367 -10.20 11.87 2.71
CA ALA A 367 -9.62 11.20 3.85
C ALA A 367 -8.95 9.87 3.50
N ALA A 368 -9.52 9.07 2.59
CA ALA A 368 -8.89 7.89 1.99
C ALA A 368 -7.45 8.19 1.59
N LEU A 369 -7.30 9.26 0.81
CA LEU A 369 -6.01 9.77 0.38
C LEU A 369 -5.12 10.22 1.55
N MET A 370 -5.66 10.95 2.54
CA MET A 370 -4.85 11.37 3.69
C MET A 370 -4.33 10.19 4.51
N SER A 371 -5.20 9.22 4.78
CA SER A 371 -4.88 8.00 5.50
C SER A 371 -3.79 7.21 4.78
N SER A 372 -3.94 6.95 3.48
CA SER A 372 -2.92 6.21 2.73
C SER A 372 -1.59 6.98 2.67
N LEU A 373 -1.61 8.29 2.37
CA LEU A 373 -0.40 9.12 2.35
C LEU A 373 0.31 9.17 3.70
N THR A 374 -0.39 9.49 4.79
CA THR A 374 0.20 9.50 6.14
C THR A 374 0.83 8.17 6.50
N SER A 375 0.22 7.07 6.06
CA SER A 375 0.70 5.71 6.31
C SER A 375 1.98 5.37 5.55
N ILE A 376 2.06 5.80 4.28
CA ILE A 376 3.27 5.66 3.45
C ILE A 376 4.39 6.51 4.06
N LEU A 377 4.11 7.77 4.40
CA LEU A 377 5.09 8.70 4.98
C LEU A 377 5.61 8.21 6.34
N ASN A 378 4.75 7.64 7.19
CA ASN A 378 5.16 7.08 8.47
C ASN A 378 6.06 5.84 8.28
N SER A 379 5.74 4.97 7.32
CA SER A 379 6.57 3.80 6.97
C SER A 379 7.95 4.24 6.45
N ALA A 380 7.98 5.25 5.58
CA ALA A 380 9.22 5.81 5.06
C ALA A 380 10.10 6.43 6.16
N SER A 381 9.48 7.20 7.06
CA SER A 381 10.14 7.76 8.25
C SER A 381 10.72 6.65 9.15
N ALA A 382 9.97 5.57 9.37
CA ALA A 382 10.43 4.44 10.18
C ALA A 382 11.67 3.77 9.56
N ILE A 383 11.63 3.49 8.25
CA ILE A 383 12.77 2.89 7.53
C ILE A 383 13.99 3.81 7.61
N MET A 384 13.84 5.10 7.31
CA MET A 384 14.98 6.01 7.34
C MET A 384 15.58 6.16 8.74
N THR A 385 14.76 6.30 9.77
CA THR A 385 15.24 6.53 11.14
C THR A 385 15.82 5.28 11.76
N MET A 386 15.15 4.14 11.63
CA MET A 386 15.53 2.90 12.30
C MET A 386 16.58 2.11 11.51
N ASP A 387 16.52 2.14 10.17
CA ASP A 387 17.37 1.31 9.32
C ASP A 387 18.61 2.02 8.77
N ILE A 388 18.52 3.31 8.49
CA ILE A 388 19.60 4.09 7.89
C ILE A 388 20.26 4.96 8.97
N TRP A 389 19.51 5.85 9.62
CA TRP A 389 20.06 6.86 10.53
C TRP A 389 20.81 6.26 11.72
N ARG A 390 20.25 5.24 12.37
CA ARG A 390 20.91 4.54 13.49
C ARG A 390 22.22 3.84 13.11
N GLN A 391 22.48 3.59 11.83
CA GLN A 391 23.78 3.04 11.42
C GLN A 391 24.87 4.10 11.40
N PHE A 392 24.52 5.33 11.01
CA PHE A 392 25.45 6.45 11.02
C PHE A 392 25.60 7.05 12.43
N ARG A 393 24.51 7.05 13.21
CA ARG A 393 24.45 7.64 14.55
C ARG A 393 23.90 6.61 15.54
N LYS A 394 24.78 5.72 16.03
CA LYS A 394 24.43 4.63 16.97
C LYS A 394 23.67 5.14 18.21
N GLN A 395 24.09 6.28 18.75
CA GLN A 395 23.49 6.90 19.95
C GLN A 395 22.45 7.98 19.62
N ALA A 396 21.48 7.67 18.76
CA ALA A 396 20.43 8.62 18.39
C ALA A 396 19.44 8.90 19.54
N SER A 397 19.28 10.18 19.92
CA SER A 397 18.21 10.59 20.85
C SER A 397 16.84 10.46 20.18
N GLN A 398 15.77 10.30 20.97
CA GLN A 398 14.40 10.19 20.45
C GLN A 398 13.99 11.45 19.67
N ALA A 399 14.35 12.63 20.17
CA ALA A 399 14.09 13.89 19.49
C ALA A 399 14.78 13.97 18.13
N GLU A 400 16.03 13.49 18.03
CA GLU A 400 16.72 13.45 16.75
C GLU A 400 16.06 12.49 15.75
N LEU A 401 15.70 11.29 16.19
CA LEU A 401 14.99 10.32 15.35
C LEU A 401 13.69 10.91 14.81
N MET A 402 12.94 11.64 15.64
CA MET A 402 11.70 12.30 15.19
C MET A 402 11.96 13.43 14.17
N ILE A 403 13.01 14.24 14.38
CA ILE A 403 13.36 15.32 13.43
C ILE A 403 13.81 14.73 12.09
N VAL A 404 14.71 13.75 12.11
CA VAL A 404 15.22 13.08 10.91
C VAL A 404 14.07 12.47 10.12
N GLY A 405 13.17 11.74 10.79
CA GLY A 405 11.99 11.15 10.17
C GLY A 405 11.13 12.17 9.43
N ARG A 406 10.86 13.33 10.04
CA ARG A 406 10.07 14.41 9.43
C ARG A 406 10.79 15.08 8.25
N VAL A 407 12.09 15.33 8.37
CA VAL A 407 12.90 15.91 7.27
C VAL A 407 12.90 14.96 6.07
N THR A 408 13.03 13.67 6.30
CA THR A 408 12.97 12.67 5.22
C THR A 408 11.62 12.68 4.51
N VAL A 409 10.52 12.77 5.24
CA VAL A 409 9.18 12.90 4.65
C VAL A 409 9.11 14.10 3.70
N LEU A 410 9.61 15.27 4.12
CA LEU A 410 9.63 16.47 3.26
C LEU A 410 10.47 16.27 2.00
N ILE A 411 11.63 15.61 2.12
CA ILE A 411 12.51 15.31 0.98
C ILE A 411 11.79 14.37 0.00
N LEU A 412 11.18 13.28 0.48
CA LEU A 412 10.48 12.32 -0.37
C LEU A 412 9.30 12.96 -1.10
N VAL A 413 8.52 13.80 -0.41
CA VAL A 413 7.42 14.56 -1.00
C VAL A 413 7.95 15.50 -2.10
N GLY A 414 9.05 16.22 -1.85
CA GLY A 414 9.68 17.08 -2.84
C GLY A 414 10.11 16.33 -4.10
N ILE A 415 10.75 15.18 -3.95
CA ILE A 415 11.15 14.32 -5.07
C ILE A 415 9.91 13.79 -5.81
N SER A 416 8.86 13.40 -5.10
CA SER A 416 7.60 12.95 -5.71
C SER A 416 6.93 14.04 -6.55
N ILE A 417 6.96 15.30 -6.11
CA ILE A 417 6.45 16.42 -6.92
C ILE A 417 7.25 16.59 -8.21
N ILE A 418 8.57 16.46 -8.14
CA ILE A 418 9.45 16.53 -9.33
C ILE A 418 9.16 15.36 -10.30
N TRP A 419 8.69 14.22 -9.79
CA TRP A 419 8.34 13.06 -10.61
C TRP A 419 6.96 13.16 -11.27
N LEU A 420 6.07 14.07 -10.84
CA LEU A 420 4.71 14.20 -11.37
C LEU A 420 4.64 14.42 -12.90
N PRO A 421 5.45 15.31 -13.52
CA PRO A 421 5.36 15.54 -14.97
C PRO A 421 5.74 14.30 -15.80
N ILE A 422 6.65 13.47 -15.28
CA ILE A 422 7.03 12.20 -15.94
C ILE A 422 5.84 11.24 -15.90
N LEU A 423 5.11 11.20 -14.79
CA LEU A 423 3.92 10.37 -14.65
C LEU A 423 2.82 10.81 -15.63
N GLU A 424 2.53 12.12 -15.70
CA GLU A 424 1.55 12.69 -16.64
C GLU A 424 1.83 12.30 -18.09
N ALA A 425 3.12 12.31 -18.49
CA ALA A 425 3.52 12.01 -19.85
C ALA A 425 3.41 10.52 -20.23
N VAL A 426 3.37 9.60 -19.26
CA VAL A 426 3.55 8.15 -19.51
C VAL A 426 2.30 7.33 -19.19
N GLU A 427 1.33 7.84 -18.41
CA GLU A 427 0.21 7.00 -17.93
C GLU A 427 -0.76 6.48 -19.01
N GLY A 428 -0.82 7.12 -20.19
CA GLY A 428 -1.50 6.59 -21.38
C GLY A 428 -3.01 6.30 -21.22
N GLY A 429 -3.72 7.03 -20.36
CA GLY A 429 -5.19 6.95 -20.22
C GLY A 429 -5.73 5.79 -19.36
N MET A 430 -4.88 4.87 -18.93
CA MET A 430 -5.20 3.77 -17.99
C MET A 430 -4.22 3.75 -16.82
N PHE A 431 -4.44 4.65 -15.86
CA PHE A 431 -3.50 4.92 -14.76
C PHE A 431 -3.13 3.68 -13.92
N TRP A 432 -4.08 2.75 -13.73
CA TRP A 432 -3.84 1.52 -12.98
C TRP A 432 -2.78 0.63 -13.63
N PHE A 433 -2.82 0.48 -14.95
CA PHE A 433 -1.85 -0.37 -15.66
C PHE A 433 -0.46 0.22 -15.60
N TYR A 434 -0.32 1.54 -15.76
CA TYR A 434 0.95 2.23 -15.54
C TYR A 434 1.52 1.95 -14.12
N MET A 435 0.68 2.11 -13.09
CA MET A 435 1.08 1.82 -11.70
C MET A 435 1.59 0.38 -11.55
N GLN A 436 0.86 -0.59 -12.11
CA GLN A 436 1.21 -2.00 -11.98
C GLN A 436 2.41 -2.40 -12.84
N ALA A 437 2.62 -1.76 -13.99
CA ALA A 437 3.77 -1.98 -14.85
C ALA A 437 5.08 -1.59 -14.16
N ILE A 438 5.16 -0.41 -13.54
CA ILE A 438 6.35 0.02 -12.77
C ILE A 438 6.64 -0.97 -11.64
N ARG A 439 5.60 -1.43 -10.94
CA ARG A 439 5.73 -2.45 -9.89
C ARG A 439 6.27 -3.77 -10.46
N SER A 440 5.74 -4.24 -11.59
CA SER A 440 6.22 -5.42 -12.31
C SER A 440 7.71 -5.38 -12.65
N TYR A 441 8.29 -4.21 -12.88
CA TYR A 441 9.70 -4.08 -13.26
C TYR A 441 10.66 -4.13 -12.08
N LEU A 442 10.22 -3.73 -10.88
CA LEU A 442 11.12 -3.53 -9.74
C LEU A 442 10.86 -4.48 -8.56
N ILE A 443 9.61 -4.88 -8.32
CA ILE A 443 9.20 -5.63 -7.12
C ILE A 443 9.53 -7.14 -7.15
N PRO A 444 9.38 -7.87 -8.27
CA PRO A 444 9.55 -9.33 -8.26
C PRO A 444 10.86 -9.86 -7.64
N PRO A 445 12.04 -9.23 -7.86
CA PRO A 445 13.29 -9.67 -7.22
C PRO A 445 13.25 -9.59 -5.69
N MET A 446 12.62 -8.55 -5.12
CA MET A 446 12.44 -8.42 -3.69
C MET A 446 11.47 -9.47 -3.15
N CYS A 447 10.39 -9.76 -3.89
CA CYS A 447 9.47 -10.84 -3.53
C CYS A 447 10.19 -12.18 -3.39
N VAL A 448 11.01 -12.53 -4.37
CA VAL A 448 11.79 -13.77 -4.41
C VAL A 448 12.82 -13.82 -3.29
N LEU A 449 13.51 -12.72 -3.00
CA LEU A 449 14.45 -12.62 -1.88
C LEU A 449 13.78 -13.05 -0.57
N PHE A 450 12.63 -12.46 -0.26
CA PHE A 450 11.92 -12.74 0.98
C PHE A 450 11.36 -14.17 1.01
N LEU A 451 10.79 -14.67 -0.10
CA LEU A 451 10.36 -16.07 -0.18
C LEU A 451 11.50 -17.04 0.13
N LEU A 452 12.66 -16.83 -0.49
CA LEU A 452 13.85 -17.63 -0.24
C LEU A 452 14.40 -17.42 1.18
N ALA A 453 14.39 -16.21 1.70
CA ALA A 453 14.79 -15.90 3.08
C ALA A 453 13.95 -16.68 4.11
N PHE A 454 12.65 -16.79 3.86
CA PHE A 454 11.67 -17.45 4.73
C PHE A 454 11.77 -18.98 4.69
N PHE A 455 11.85 -19.55 3.49
CA PHE A 455 11.69 -20.99 3.29
C PHE A 455 13.00 -21.73 3.02
N TRP A 456 14.04 -21.04 2.55
CA TRP A 456 15.31 -21.66 2.18
C TRP A 456 16.44 -21.27 3.15
N LYS A 457 16.79 -22.20 4.04
CA LYS A 457 17.85 -21.99 5.05
C LYS A 457 19.22 -21.69 4.43
N ARG A 458 19.50 -22.24 3.25
CA ARG A 458 20.83 -22.14 2.59
C ARG A 458 21.07 -20.80 1.89
N LEU A 459 20.05 -19.97 1.65
CA LEU A 459 20.23 -18.69 0.97
C LEU A 459 21.32 -17.85 1.68
N THR A 460 22.33 -17.43 0.93
CA THR A 460 23.49 -16.68 1.42
C THR A 460 23.31 -15.18 1.19
N GLU A 461 24.06 -14.35 1.94
CA GLU A 461 24.05 -12.89 1.79
C GLU A 461 24.53 -12.47 0.38
N GLN A 462 25.60 -13.09 -0.11
CA GLN A 462 26.16 -12.80 -1.42
C GLN A 462 25.20 -13.21 -2.56
N GLY A 463 24.54 -14.37 -2.44
CA GLY A 463 23.56 -14.83 -3.41
C GLY A 463 22.34 -13.91 -3.46
N ALA A 464 21.85 -13.48 -2.29
CA ALA A 464 20.78 -12.50 -2.19
C ALA A 464 21.19 -11.15 -2.83
N PHE A 465 22.32 -10.57 -2.44
CA PHE A 465 22.73 -9.25 -2.89
C PHE A 465 22.97 -9.20 -4.41
N TRP A 466 23.79 -10.11 -4.95
CA TRP A 466 24.11 -10.10 -6.38
C TRP A 466 22.92 -10.54 -7.25
N GLY A 467 22.07 -11.44 -6.75
CA GLY A 467 20.82 -11.80 -7.42
C GLY A 467 19.88 -10.60 -7.56
N LEU A 468 19.77 -9.76 -6.51
CA LEU A 468 19.04 -8.49 -6.56
C LEU A 468 19.66 -7.51 -7.56
N MET A 469 21.00 -7.34 -7.56
CA MET A 469 21.67 -6.41 -8.48
C MET A 469 21.42 -6.77 -9.95
N LEU A 470 21.63 -8.03 -10.30
CA LEU A 470 21.42 -8.51 -11.66
C LEU A 470 19.98 -8.28 -12.13
N SER A 471 19.03 -8.55 -11.24
CA SER A 471 17.61 -8.45 -11.56
C SER A 471 17.12 -7.00 -11.58
N LEU A 472 17.71 -6.13 -10.76
CA LEU A 472 17.48 -4.69 -10.79
C LEU A 472 17.91 -4.10 -12.14
N VAL A 473 19.06 -4.51 -12.68
CA VAL A 473 19.51 -4.08 -14.02
C VAL A 473 18.50 -4.49 -15.09
N VAL A 474 18.05 -5.74 -15.09
CA VAL A 474 17.04 -6.23 -16.05
C VAL A 474 15.73 -5.45 -15.94
N GLY A 475 15.28 -5.19 -14.71
CA GLY A 475 14.09 -4.39 -14.41
C GLY A 475 14.18 -2.96 -14.92
N ILE A 476 15.28 -2.26 -14.62
CA ILE A 476 15.53 -0.88 -15.07
C ILE A 476 15.60 -0.80 -16.60
N VAL A 477 16.23 -1.78 -17.26
CA VAL A 477 16.26 -1.83 -18.73
C VAL A 477 14.85 -1.95 -19.31
N ARG A 478 14.01 -2.84 -18.76
CA ARG A 478 12.61 -2.95 -19.22
C ARG A 478 11.83 -1.67 -18.98
N MET A 479 11.99 -1.04 -17.81
CA MET A 479 11.33 0.22 -17.47
C MET A 479 11.76 1.35 -18.41
N ALA A 480 13.05 1.48 -18.69
CA ALA A 480 13.57 2.47 -19.62
C ALA A 480 13.02 2.26 -21.04
N LEU A 481 12.96 1.01 -21.51
CA LEU A 481 12.35 0.69 -22.80
C LEU A 481 10.88 1.09 -22.85
N ASP A 482 10.10 0.81 -21.81
CA ASP A 482 8.68 1.15 -21.76
C ASP A 482 8.45 2.67 -21.77
N PHE A 483 9.30 3.44 -21.08
CA PHE A 483 9.22 4.90 -21.06
C PHE A 483 9.68 5.54 -22.39
N THR A 484 10.61 4.90 -23.11
CA THR A 484 11.07 5.41 -24.41
C THR A 484 10.15 5.04 -25.56
N TYR A 485 9.48 3.89 -25.49
CA TYR A 485 8.61 3.38 -26.54
C TYR A 485 7.17 3.29 -26.03
N VAL A 486 6.50 4.44 -26.02
CA VAL A 486 5.10 4.57 -25.56
C VAL A 486 4.16 3.98 -26.60
N ALA A 487 3.03 3.42 -26.14
CA ALA A 487 1.98 2.95 -27.03
C ALA A 487 1.35 4.13 -27.78
N PRO A 488 1.06 4.00 -29.09
CA PRO A 488 0.41 5.06 -29.84
C PRO A 488 -1.01 5.30 -29.30
N VAL A 489 -1.40 6.58 -29.24
CA VAL A 489 -2.75 6.98 -28.82
C VAL A 489 -3.78 6.41 -29.79
N CYS A 490 -4.93 5.97 -29.29
CA CYS A 490 -5.96 5.46 -30.17
C CYS A 490 -6.47 6.54 -31.14
N GLY A 491 -6.74 6.15 -32.39
CA GLY A 491 -7.20 7.08 -33.41
C GLY A 491 -6.14 8.10 -33.85
N SER A 492 -4.89 8.01 -33.40
CA SER A 492 -3.79 8.86 -33.89
C SER A 492 -3.35 8.51 -35.31
N GLY A 493 -3.54 7.25 -35.74
CA GLY A 493 -3.04 6.74 -37.01
C GLY A 493 -1.51 6.52 -37.03
N GLU A 494 -0.83 6.69 -35.90
CA GLU A 494 0.62 6.51 -35.79
C GLU A 494 1.01 5.01 -35.78
N PRO A 495 2.12 4.63 -36.45
CA PRO A 495 2.60 3.26 -36.40
C PRO A 495 3.16 2.90 -35.01
N ASP A 496 2.85 1.70 -34.54
CA ASP A 496 3.38 1.17 -33.28
C ASP A 496 4.86 0.77 -33.43
N ASN A 497 5.75 1.68 -33.03
CA ASN A 497 7.21 1.52 -33.11
C ASN A 497 7.83 0.75 -31.94
N ARG A 498 7.01 0.20 -31.02
CA ARG A 498 7.52 -0.54 -29.86
C ARG A 498 8.25 -1.81 -30.28
N PRO A 499 9.43 -2.11 -29.72
CA PRO A 499 10.12 -3.36 -30.00
C PRO A 499 9.28 -4.56 -29.51
N ALA A 500 9.43 -5.71 -30.17
CA ALA A 500 8.65 -6.92 -29.86
C ALA A 500 8.68 -7.32 -28.37
N ILE A 501 9.81 -7.11 -27.68
CA ILE A 501 9.94 -7.40 -26.23
C ILE A 501 9.07 -6.49 -25.34
N VAL A 502 8.75 -5.29 -25.81
CA VAL A 502 7.88 -4.34 -25.11
C VAL A 502 6.42 -4.56 -25.49
N LYS A 503 6.17 -4.84 -26.77
CA LYS A 503 4.84 -5.00 -27.34
C LYS A 503 4.19 -6.34 -27.02
N ASP A 504 4.92 -7.44 -27.18
CA ASP A 504 4.36 -8.79 -27.12
C ASP A 504 4.43 -9.41 -25.72
N ILE A 505 5.30 -8.89 -24.85
CA ILE A 505 5.45 -9.35 -23.46
C ILE A 505 4.76 -8.35 -22.54
N ASP A 506 3.57 -8.74 -22.09
CA ASP A 506 2.82 -8.03 -21.08
C ASP A 506 3.62 -7.86 -19.77
N PHE A 507 3.37 -6.76 -19.06
CA PHE A 507 4.11 -6.43 -17.84
C PHE A 507 3.92 -7.47 -16.73
N LEU A 508 2.79 -8.20 -16.68
CA LEU A 508 2.61 -9.29 -15.72
C LEU A 508 3.43 -10.53 -16.10
N HIS A 509 3.51 -10.89 -17.38
CA HIS A 509 4.41 -11.98 -17.81
C HIS A 509 5.86 -11.62 -17.56
N PHE A 510 6.24 -10.36 -17.82
CA PHE A 510 7.58 -9.89 -17.51
C PHE A 510 7.89 -10.00 -16.01
N ALA A 511 6.94 -9.66 -15.12
CA ALA A 511 7.13 -9.84 -13.69
C ALA A 511 7.41 -11.29 -13.29
N ALA A 512 6.71 -12.25 -13.90
CA ALA A 512 6.97 -13.68 -13.68
C ALA A 512 8.35 -14.11 -14.20
N ILE A 513 8.73 -13.65 -15.39
CA ILE A 513 10.06 -13.91 -15.97
C ILE A 513 11.16 -13.34 -15.07
N LEU A 514 11.00 -12.11 -14.60
CA LEU A 514 11.95 -11.44 -13.71
C LEU A 514 12.05 -12.15 -12.36
N ALA A 515 10.93 -12.64 -11.81
CA ALA A 515 10.93 -13.45 -10.59
C ALA A 515 11.72 -14.76 -10.78
N ILE A 516 11.49 -15.48 -11.88
CA ILE A 516 12.21 -16.72 -12.19
C ILE A 516 13.70 -16.45 -12.38
N PHE A 517 14.05 -15.41 -13.12
CA PHE A 517 15.44 -14.98 -13.30
C PHE A 517 16.11 -14.66 -11.94
N SER A 518 15.42 -13.90 -11.09
CA SER A 518 15.89 -13.57 -9.74
C SER A 518 16.12 -14.82 -8.90
N PHE A 519 15.19 -15.78 -8.96
CA PHE A 519 15.30 -17.04 -8.23
C PHE A 519 16.51 -17.84 -8.69
N ILE A 520 16.70 -17.99 -10.01
CA ILE A 520 17.84 -18.72 -10.58
C ILE A 520 19.15 -18.03 -10.18
N ALA A 521 19.25 -16.71 -10.32
CA ALA A 521 20.44 -15.96 -9.96
C ALA A 521 20.80 -16.13 -8.47
N MET A 522 19.83 -15.92 -7.57
CA MET A 522 20.03 -16.10 -6.12
C MET A 522 20.39 -17.54 -5.76
N PHE A 523 19.74 -18.52 -6.40
CA PHE A 523 19.97 -19.93 -6.16
C PHE A 523 21.38 -20.34 -6.57
N VAL A 524 21.77 -20.05 -7.82
CA VAL A 524 23.08 -20.42 -8.38
C VAL A 524 24.20 -19.79 -7.56
N ILE A 525 24.15 -18.49 -7.29
CA ILE A 525 25.20 -17.80 -6.52
C ILE A 525 25.27 -18.33 -5.08
N SER A 526 24.13 -18.65 -4.46
CA SER A 526 24.10 -19.24 -3.12
C SER A 526 24.70 -20.65 -3.05
N MET A 527 24.65 -21.41 -4.15
CA MET A 527 25.27 -22.74 -4.21
C MET A 527 26.80 -22.67 -4.20
N PHE A 528 27.38 -21.59 -4.73
CA PHE A 528 28.82 -21.36 -4.79
C PHE A 528 29.39 -20.53 -3.62
N THR A 529 28.55 -20.14 -2.66
CA THR A 529 28.95 -19.31 -1.53
C THR A 529 28.68 -20.02 -0.20
N GLN A 530 29.36 -19.58 0.86
CA GLN A 530 29.30 -20.29 2.15
C GLN A 530 27.96 -20.00 2.87
N PRO A 531 27.21 -21.05 3.27
CA PRO A 531 25.98 -20.89 4.02
C PRO A 531 26.25 -20.49 5.47
N ARG A 532 25.29 -19.78 6.05
CA ARG A 532 25.37 -19.32 7.43
C ARG A 532 25.07 -20.48 8.41
N PRO A 533 25.76 -20.58 9.56
CA PRO A 533 25.50 -21.62 10.56
C PRO A 533 24.05 -21.60 11.07
N GLU A 534 23.47 -22.78 11.31
CA GLU A 534 22.06 -22.90 11.73
C GLU A 534 21.73 -22.19 13.05
N ARG A 535 22.70 -22.08 13.97
CA ARG A 535 22.53 -21.36 15.26
C ARG A 535 22.17 -19.88 15.05
N LYS A 536 22.69 -19.27 13.99
CA LYS A 536 22.40 -17.87 13.60
C LYS A 536 21.09 -17.72 12.82
N LEU A 537 20.39 -18.82 12.50
CA LEU A 537 19.13 -18.84 11.76
C LEU A 537 17.89 -19.13 12.63
N ARG A 538 18.04 -19.14 13.95
CA ARG A 538 16.93 -19.35 14.89
C ARG A 538 15.91 -18.21 14.79
N ARG A 539 14.62 -18.55 14.83
CA ARG A 539 13.48 -17.61 14.79
C ARG A 539 13.34 -16.69 13.57
N VAL A 540 14.18 -16.82 12.53
CA VAL A 540 14.17 -15.97 11.32
C VAL A 540 13.66 -16.69 10.06
N THR A 541 13.38 -17.99 10.13
CA THR A 541 12.81 -18.77 9.03
C THR A 541 11.48 -19.41 9.44
N PHE A 542 10.67 -19.82 8.47
CA PHE A 542 9.41 -20.52 8.76
C PHE A 542 9.62 -21.79 9.58
N TRP A 543 10.75 -22.47 9.38
CA TRP A 543 11.11 -23.72 10.04
C TRP A 543 11.64 -23.52 11.46
N THR A 544 12.27 -22.36 11.74
CA THR A 544 12.94 -22.05 13.02
C THR A 544 12.13 -21.12 13.92
N LYS A 545 10.91 -20.73 13.52
CA LYS A 545 10.05 -19.78 14.26
C LYS A 545 9.67 -20.22 15.68
N ASN A 546 9.65 -21.53 15.94
CA ASN A 546 9.28 -22.11 17.23
C ASN A 546 10.49 -22.40 18.13
N ASP A 547 11.70 -22.01 17.73
CA ASP A 547 12.91 -22.27 18.50
C ASP A 547 12.87 -21.52 19.85
N LYS A 548 13.09 -22.26 20.94
CA LYS A 548 13.07 -21.73 22.30
C LYS A 548 14.28 -20.85 22.60
N GLU A 549 15.43 -21.15 22.01
CA GLU A 549 16.65 -20.37 22.18
C GLU A 549 16.64 -19.13 21.30
N GLU A 550 17.22 -18.04 21.80
CA GLU A 550 17.41 -16.83 21.02
C GLU A 550 18.46 -17.05 19.92
N PRO A 551 18.35 -16.33 18.79
CA PRO A 551 19.40 -16.35 17.77
C PRO A 551 20.70 -15.78 18.34
N GLU A 552 21.82 -16.46 18.09
CA GLU A 552 23.15 -15.90 18.37
C GLU A 552 23.32 -14.58 17.60
N LEU A 553 23.75 -13.53 18.31
CA LEU A 553 23.92 -12.17 17.78
C LEU A 553 24.75 -12.19 16.48
N SER A 554 24.33 -11.35 15.53
CA SER A 554 24.67 -11.54 14.13
C SER A 554 26.08 -11.05 13.76
N SER A 555 26.68 -10.19 14.61
CA SER A 555 27.97 -9.52 14.44
C SER A 555 28.51 -8.91 15.76
N GLU A 556 29.81 -8.57 15.81
CA GLU A 556 30.41 -7.77 16.90
C GLU A 556 29.65 -6.45 17.13
N ASP A 557 29.10 -5.85 16.06
CA ASP A 557 28.23 -4.67 16.12
C ASP A 557 26.94 -4.92 16.93
N ASP A 558 26.37 -6.14 16.89
CA ASP A 558 25.16 -6.45 17.68
C ASP A 558 25.50 -6.76 19.14
N GLU A 559 26.69 -7.33 19.40
CA GLU A 559 27.20 -7.49 20.76
C GLU A 559 27.56 -6.14 21.39
N GLU A 560 28.13 -5.19 20.63
CA GLU A 560 28.31 -3.80 21.07
C GLU A 560 26.96 -3.13 21.37
N ASP A 561 25.98 -3.21 20.46
CA ASP A 561 24.66 -2.61 20.65
C ASP A 561 23.92 -3.16 21.89
N GLU A 562 24.10 -4.44 22.24
CA GLU A 562 23.54 -5.02 23.47
C GLU A 562 24.34 -4.67 24.73
N ARG A 563 25.67 -4.78 24.70
CA ARG A 563 26.53 -4.38 25.84
C ARG A 563 26.36 -2.90 26.17
N GLU A 564 26.11 -2.05 25.18
CA GLU A 564 25.91 -0.62 25.36
C GLU A 564 24.49 -0.28 25.88
N LYS A 565 23.46 -1.07 25.51
CA LYS A 565 22.13 -0.99 26.15
C LYS A 565 22.19 -1.40 27.62
N GLU A 566 22.94 -2.44 27.96
CA GLU A 566 23.16 -2.86 29.33
C GLU A 566 23.93 -1.81 30.14
N ARG A 567 24.94 -1.18 29.55
CA ARG A 567 25.68 -0.06 30.15
C ARG A 567 24.77 1.11 30.50
N LYS A 568 23.88 1.52 29.59
CA LYS A 568 22.91 2.60 29.84
C LYS A 568 21.84 2.24 30.86
N ASN A 569 21.42 0.98 30.91
CA ASN A 569 20.49 0.54 31.97
C ASN A 569 21.17 0.62 33.34
N ARG A 570 22.49 0.41 33.44
CA ARG A 570 23.25 0.57 34.68
C ARG A 570 23.54 2.03 35.04
N GLU A 571 23.92 2.87 34.07
CA GLU A 571 24.21 4.30 34.32
C GLU A 571 22.97 5.12 34.71
N ASN A 572 21.77 4.71 34.26
CA ASN A 572 20.53 5.40 34.63
C ASN A 572 19.92 4.88 35.96
N ASP A 573 20.40 3.77 36.51
CA ASP A 573 19.96 3.26 37.83
C ASP A 573 20.63 4.02 38.99
N ASP A 574 21.73 4.74 38.69
CA ASP A 574 22.55 5.51 39.65
C ASP A 574 22.29 7.04 39.61
N GLY A 575 21.38 7.50 38.74
CA GLY A 575 21.09 8.92 38.55
C GLY A 575 20.04 9.46 39.52
N THR A 576 20.48 10.23 40.51
CA THR A 576 19.61 11.05 41.38
C THR A 576 19.13 12.28 40.60
N GLU A 577 17.83 12.44 40.38
CA GLU A 577 17.24 13.61 39.69
C GLU A 577 17.10 14.79 40.67
N ASP A 578 17.90 15.85 40.47
CA ASP A 578 17.70 17.18 41.05
C ASP A 578 16.69 17.95 40.17
N ASP A 579 15.51 18.23 40.73
CA ASP A 579 14.43 19.00 40.11
C ASP A 579 14.71 20.52 40.17
N ASP A 580 14.86 21.19 39.02
CA ASP A 580 14.81 22.67 38.94
C ASP A 580 13.56 23.16 38.18
N MET A 581 12.74 23.92 38.90
CA MET A 581 11.35 24.27 38.58
C MET A 581 11.30 25.69 38.01
N GLY A 582 11.64 25.86 36.72
CA GLY A 582 11.65 27.20 36.13
C GLY A 582 11.67 27.29 34.61
N SER A 583 10.69 26.74 33.87
CA SER A 583 10.39 27.16 32.47
C SER A 583 9.18 26.44 31.84
N ARG A 584 7.99 26.47 32.47
CA ARG A 584 6.83 25.68 32.00
C ARG A 584 6.11 26.17 30.72
N LEU A 585 6.29 27.43 30.29
CA LEU A 585 5.52 27.96 29.15
C LEU A 585 6.25 27.93 27.79
N ARG A 586 7.59 28.09 27.76
CA ARG A 586 8.38 28.01 26.51
C ARG A 586 8.75 26.57 26.12
N LYS A 587 8.80 25.66 27.09
CA LYS A 587 8.97 24.22 26.88
C LYS A 587 7.74 23.61 26.19
N SER A 588 6.52 23.99 26.57
CA SER A 588 5.27 23.39 26.07
C SER A 588 5.12 23.44 24.53
N CYS A 589 5.51 24.52 23.86
CA CYS A 589 5.43 24.59 22.40
C CYS A 589 6.53 23.76 21.71
N LYS A 590 7.72 23.67 22.31
CA LYS A 590 8.82 22.83 21.84
C LYS A 590 8.54 21.35 22.08
N ASP A 591 7.93 21.01 23.20
CA ASP A 591 7.54 19.65 23.60
C ASP A 591 6.31 19.16 22.81
N TRP A 592 5.39 20.06 22.45
CA TRP A 592 4.27 19.75 21.56
C TRP A 592 4.71 19.55 20.11
N VAL A 593 5.62 20.41 19.61
CA VAL A 593 6.20 20.25 18.27
C VAL A 593 7.15 19.04 18.22
N CYS A 594 7.92 18.76 19.28
CA CYS A 594 8.84 17.62 19.35
C CYS A 594 8.20 16.32 19.86
N GLY A 595 6.94 16.30 20.29
CA GLY A 595 6.24 15.10 20.76
C GLY A 595 6.80 14.49 22.07
N THR A 596 7.67 15.20 22.78
CA THR A 596 8.29 14.76 24.03
C THR A 596 7.41 15.13 25.21
N VAL A 597 6.42 14.28 25.52
CA VAL A 597 5.90 14.23 26.89
C VAL A 597 6.91 13.42 27.69
N GLU A 598 7.73 14.08 28.51
CA GLU A 598 8.47 13.45 29.60
C GLU A 598 7.45 12.94 30.63
N ASP A 599 6.74 11.86 30.30
CA ASP A 599 6.02 11.09 31.31
C ASP A 599 7.08 10.35 32.13
N SER A 600 7.05 10.56 33.46
CA SER A 600 7.97 9.97 34.42
C SER A 600 8.20 8.50 34.10
N LYS A 601 9.42 8.16 33.70
CA LYS A 601 9.77 6.80 33.30
C LYS A 601 9.61 5.89 34.52
N LYS A 602 8.59 5.05 34.52
CA LYS A 602 8.63 3.82 35.30
C LYS A 602 9.57 2.88 34.56
N TYR A 603 10.85 2.92 34.92
CA TYR A 603 11.87 2.04 34.36
C TYR A 603 11.52 0.60 34.72
N LEU A 604 11.16 -0.22 33.73
CA LEU A 604 10.97 -1.66 33.95
C LEU A 604 12.33 -2.29 34.25
N THR A 605 12.41 -3.13 35.29
CA THR A 605 13.59 -3.94 35.61
C THR A 605 13.97 -4.85 34.43
N GLN A 606 15.24 -5.31 34.35
CA GLN A 606 15.69 -6.18 33.26
C GLN A 606 14.81 -7.44 33.10
N GLU A 607 14.36 -8.03 34.22
CA GLU A 607 13.44 -9.17 34.21
C GLU A 607 12.07 -8.80 33.61
N GLU A 608 11.52 -7.66 33.99
CA GLU A 608 10.25 -7.18 33.43
C GLU A 608 10.38 -6.85 31.93
N GLN A 609 11.51 -6.29 31.49
CA GLN A 609 11.79 -6.05 30.06
C GLN A 609 11.89 -7.35 29.27
N GLN A 610 12.50 -8.38 29.85
CA GLN A 610 12.64 -9.70 29.24
C GLN A 610 11.30 -10.45 29.21
N GLN A 611 10.49 -10.35 30.26
CA GLN A 611 9.12 -10.86 30.27
C GLN A 611 8.25 -10.15 29.23
N LEU A 612 8.37 -8.81 29.11
CA LEU A 612 7.68 -8.04 28.08
C LEU A 612 8.11 -8.48 26.68
N ARG A 613 9.42 -8.63 26.42
CA ARG A 613 9.94 -9.14 25.13
C ARG A 613 9.39 -10.54 24.82
N THR A 614 9.45 -11.45 25.78
CA THR A 614 8.95 -12.83 25.62
C THR A 614 7.46 -12.84 25.30
N LYS A 615 6.67 -12.00 25.98
CA LYS A 615 5.25 -11.81 25.70
C LYS A 615 5.00 -11.21 24.31
N MET A 616 5.85 -10.28 23.86
CA MET A 616 5.77 -9.62 22.56
C MET A 616 6.21 -10.49 21.37
N THR A 617 7.00 -11.54 21.61
CA THR A 617 7.47 -12.51 20.59
C THR A 617 6.74 -13.86 20.68
N SER A 618 5.80 -14.02 21.62
CA SER A 618 5.05 -15.27 21.80
C SER A 618 4.11 -15.55 20.62
N LEU A 619 4.14 -16.80 20.17
CA LEU A 619 3.24 -17.34 19.13
C LEU A 619 2.07 -18.13 19.73
N GLU A 620 1.88 -18.09 21.05
CA GLU A 620 0.86 -18.87 21.72
C GLU A 620 -0.55 -18.41 21.38
N GLU A 621 -1.42 -19.38 21.09
CA GLU A 621 -2.81 -19.16 20.72
C GLU A 621 -3.71 -20.05 21.56
N LYS A 622 -4.84 -19.49 22.01
CA LYS A 622 -5.91 -20.29 22.61
C LYS A 622 -6.49 -21.23 21.55
N PRO A 623 -6.65 -22.55 21.84
CA PRO A 623 -6.98 -23.57 20.84
C PRO A 623 -8.34 -23.35 20.18
N LEU A 624 -9.33 -22.83 20.92
CA LEU A 624 -10.66 -22.51 20.40
C LEU A 624 -10.60 -21.46 19.29
N TYR A 625 -9.96 -20.31 19.56
CA TYR A 625 -9.85 -19.22 18.60
C TYR A 625 -9.00 -19.61 17.38
N ARG A 626 -7.95 -20.40 17.58
CA ARG A 626 -7.16 -20.96 16.47
C ARG A 626 -8.01 -21.81 15.52
N LYS A 627 -8.84 -22.71 16.06
CA LYS A 627 -9.75 -23.54 15.23
C LYS A 627 -10.76 -22.68 14.49
N LEU A 628 -11.38 -21.72 15.18
CA LEU A 628 -12.38 -20.82 14.58
C LEU A 628 -11.77 -19.99 13.43
N LEU A 629 -10.60 -19.40 13.64
CA LEU A 629 -9.92 -18.61 12.59
C LEU A 629 -9.50 -19.47 11.40
N ASN A 630 -9.03 -20.70 11.62
CA ASN A 630 -8.69 -21.61 10.52
C ASN A 630 -9.92 -21.95 9.67
N ILE A 631 -11.06 -22.25 10.30
CA ILE A 631 -12.33 -22.53 9.60
C ILE A 631 -12.76 -21.30 8.80
N ALA A 632 -12.74 -20.12 9.43
CA ALA A 632 -13.12 -18.88 8.77
C ALA A 632 -12.21 -18.56 7.56
N ALA A 633 -10.89 -18.75 7.68
CA ALA A 633 -9.96 -18.56 6.58
C ALA A 633 -10.23 -19.50 5.40
N ILE A 634 -10.54 -20.77 5.67
CA ILE A 634 -10.92 -21.74 4.63
C ILE A 634 -12.22 -21.32 3.94
N ILE A 635 -13.24 -20.91 4.69
CA ILE A 635 -14.52 -20.45 4.13
C ILE A 635 -14.28 -19.24 3.21
N VAL A 636 -13.51 -18.26 3.65
CA VAL A 636 -13.20 -17.06 2.86
C VAL A 636 -12.43 -17.41 1.58
N ALA A 637 -11.45 -18.30 1.67
CA ALA A 637 -10.71 -18.77 0.50
C ALA A 637 -11.61 -19.52 -0.49
N ILE A 638 -12.44 -20.46 -0.02
CA ILE A 638 -13.39 -21.21 -0.87
C ILE A 638 -14.38 -20.26 -1.54
N PHE A 639 -14.95 -19.33 -0.78
CA PHE A 639 -15.90 -18.35 -1.31
C PHE A 639 -15.25 -17.47 -2.38
N THR A 640 -14.01 -17.02 -2.17
CA THR A 640 -13.27 -16.22 -3.15
C THR A 640 -12.95 -17.03 -4.41
N THR A 641 -12.53 -18.28 -4.27
CA THR A 641 -12.30 -19.19 -5.42
C THR A 641 -13.60 -19.43 -6.20
N PHE A 642 -14.73 -19.62 -5.50
CA PHE A 642 -16.03 -19.74 -6.14
C PHE A 642 -16.39 -18.49 -6.94
N LEU A 643 -16.18 -17.29 -6.38
CA LEU A 643 -16.43 -16.03 -7.08
C LEU A 643 -15.55 -15.88 -8.33
N ILE A 644 -14.26 -16.19 -8.23
CA ILE A 644 -13.34 -16.17 -9.39
C ILE A 644 -13.84 -17.14 -10.47
N GLY A 645 -14.25 -18.36 -10.09
CA GLY A 645 -14.76 -19.36 -11.03
C GLY A 645 -16.14 -19.03 -11.61
N PHE A 646 -16.98 -18.28 -10.88
CA PHE A 646 -18.29 -17.83 -11.35
C PHE A 646 -18.19 -16.81 -12.49
N PHE A 647 -17.18 -15.94 -12.44
CA PHE A 647 -16.88 -14.95 -13.49
C PHE A 647 -15.78 -15.41 -14.45
N TYR A 648 -15.58 -16.73 -14.60
CA TYR A 648 -14.65 -17.30 -15.57
C TYR A 648 -15.02 -16.92 -16.99
#